data_AF-A0A8T5UFB8-F1
#
_entry.id   AF-A0A8T5UFB8-F1
#
_cell.length_a   1.000
_cell.length_b   1.000
_cell.length_c   1.000
_cell.angle_alpha   90.00
_cell.angle_beta   90.00
_cell.angle_gamma   90.00
#
_symmetry.space_group_name_H-M   'P 1'
#
loop_
_entity.id
_entity.type
_entity.pdbx_description
1 polymer ?
#
loop_
_entity_poly.entity_id
_entity_poly.type
_entity_poly.pdbx_seq_one_letter_code
_entity_poly.pdbx_strand_id
1 'polypeptide(L)'
;MSEQNMQICRFCHRHIKLAYYCDDCGVSCCSDCLHEEKIDYFVCQDCNSKNIEIKDSGKYGSCKDCESEHINKGSQLLKACPKCHSTSIINIYEKKEELEKSFLDLIKNVRYFIEPLNELINNLYHLRQKTKNARAPPIKCYHFPHLEADLLALFKLLSYAKENLHEKISILFNHLSLNKEYFFDIYSQPNANVIIIEGILENLTRSNDSIQDYISNNIKTITTSLESIQDYLKFIEKIIFYFETYKKYLNLAENEKPIYAIYAKLANGLNTQDKIKKSKGILFITNLDLSFVHEYGKLKRKKEVIFKAPVKDLIKIKSQGKMFKKLYIEFPYGRYEFTLPPNNITRVLDYIILARNFDDTIKYDQETAERLNNIYIELNDITAYIEETINSFFSLKCQYNSINQNSDNLIPISMAGQPNYIPQDIPRIQQQPYQPHLNHPNYIPNMPPQNYQVSQPIPQREYQNLPPQINNNVYPNQDPQNMFIYGNPRVNSQYNQPYYDNRFIPQNLYEPNRIQNYERNRFNTRNNNQRIDPNNKKILMRKLEQAQKNGLLHSPEVNDSYDIPQRDHGSYSNLNEGKRSRYNDYSKNHLSEYFNQDNFIPNDLNTNRTYSKKEIEKLRKLRDFEKEKYSLDETLKALDTKFDQGIISEVDYFRTFKNLQKQIYSIDKNIENISQDLEEIEDIKGKHREFDGRRYYS
;
A
#
# COMPACT_ATOMS: atom_id res chain seq x y z
N MET A 1 26.48 -31.64 40.95
CA MET A 1 26.10 -32.30 39.68
C MET A 1 24.68 -32.85 39.84
N SER A 2 23.68 -32.19 39.25
CA SER A 2 22.27 -32.49 39.54
C SER A 2 21.71 -33.62 38.68
N GLU A 3 20.95 -34.52 39.31
CA GLU A 3 20.23 -35.66 38.70
C GLU A 3 19.12 -35.25 37.70
N GLN A 4 18.89 -33.94 37.51
CA GLN A 4 17.72 -33.37 36.83
C GLN A 4 17.67 -33.57 35.30
N ASN A 5 18.73 -34.10 34.67
CA ASN A 5 18.83 -34.24 33.22
C ASN A 5 18.84 -35.69 32.71
N MET A 6 18.63 -36.68 33.59
CA MET A 6 18.48 -38.07 33.14
C MET A 6 17.06 -38.31 32.64
N GLN A 7 16.93 -38.86 31.44
CA GLN A 7 15.65 -39.09 30.77
C GLN A 7 15.63 -40.48 30.13
N ILE A 8 14.45 -40.98 29.79
CA ILE A 8 14.34 -42.29 29.13
C ILE A 8 14.68 -42.11 27.64
N CYS A 9 15.77 -42.73 27.19
CA CYS A 9 16.06 -42.83 25.76
C CYS A 9 15.02 -43.74 25.09
N ARG A 10 14.34 -43.25 24.05
CA ARG A 10 13.26 -43.99 23.38
C ARG A 10 13.73 -45.24 22.64
N PHE A 11 15.03 -45.40 22.39
CA PHE A 11 15.60 -46.50 21.62
C PHE A 11 16.17 -47.61 22.49
N CYS A 12 16.93 -47.28 23.53
CA CYS A 12 17.48 -48.28 24.46
C CYS A 12 16.66 -48.44 25.75
N HIS A 13 15.63 -47.61 25.95
CA HIS A 13 14.78 -47.56 27.15
C HIS A 13 15.54 -47.39 28.48
N ARG A 14 16.80 -46.94 28.42
CA ARG A 14 17.61 -46.65 29.61
C ARG A 14 17.37 -45.23 30.10
N HIS A 15 17.44 -45.05 31.42
CA HIS A 15 17.44 -43.73 32.05
C HIS A 15 18.85 -43.12 31.91
N ILE A 16 19.04 -42.29 30.90
CA ILE A 16 20.35 -41.76 30.47
C ILE A 16 20.20 -40.31 30.01
N LYS A 17 21.32 -39.58 29.97
CA LYS A 17 21.36 -38.25 29.38
C LYS A 17 21.22 -38.33 27.85
N LEU A 18 20.18 -37.70 27.30
CA LEU A 18 20.05 -37.52 25.85
C LEU A 18 21.13 -36.53 25.39
N ALA A 19 21.84 -36.86 24.32
CA ALA A 19 23.01 -36.10 23.87
C ALA A 19 22.85 -35.55 22.45
N TYR A 20 22.04 -36.20 21.61
CA TYR A 20 21.93 -35.91 20.19
C TYR A 20 20.48 -35.67 19.77
N TYR A 21 20.29 -34.74 18.84
CA TYR A 21 19.01 -34.37 18.22
C TYR A 21 19.10 -34.58 16.72
N CYS A 22 18.02 -35.03 16.10
CA CYS A 22 17.91 -35.15 14.66
C CYS A 22 17.00 -34.05 14.11
N ASP A 23 17.56 -33.15 13.30
CA ASP A 23 16.79 -32.01 12.74
C ASP A 23 15.67 -32.48 11.79
N ASP A 24 15.88 -33.58 11.06
CA ASP A 24 14.90 -34.03 10.05
C ASP A 24 13.64 -34.67 10.67
N CYS A 25 13.77 -35.35 11.82
CA CYS A 25 12.64 -36.10 12.40
C CYS A 25 12.31 -35.74 13.86
N GLY A 26 13.05 -34.80 14.45
CA GLY A 26 12.78 -34.23 15.76
C GLY A 26 13.02 -35.16 16.95
N VAL A 27 13.77 -36.25 16.77
CA VAL A 27 13.98 -37.24 17.83
C VAL A 27 15.34 -37.06 18.51
N SER A 28 15.30 -37.07 19.84
CA SER A 28 16.48 -37.08 20.69
C SER A 28 16.92 -38.51 21.06
N CYS A 29 18.23 -38.76 21.09
CA CYS A 29 18.80 -40.05 21.50
C CYS A 29 20.09 -39.89 22.33
N CYS A 30 20.51 -40.96 23.01
CA CYS A 30 21.81 -41.03 23.68
C CYS A 30 22.92 -41.39 22.68
N SER A 31 24.17 -41.18 23.07
CA SER A 31 25.36 -41.52 22.28
C SER A 31 25.34 -42.95 21.74
N ASP A 32 24.90 -43.88 22.60
CA ASP A 32 24.99 -45.32 22.33
C ASP A 32 23.91 -45.81 21.35
N CYS A 33 22.94 -44.96 21.02
CA CYS A 33 21.83 -45.31 20.12
C CYS A 33 21.98 -44.70 18.72
N LEU A 34 23.06 -43.96 18.45
CA LEU A 34 23.32 -43.47 17.10
C LEU A 34 23.66 -44.64 16.18
N HIS A 35 23.09 -44.63 14.98
CA HIS A 35 23.51 -45.54 13.92
C HIS A 35 24.73 -44.96 13.20
N GLU A 36 25.46 -45.81 12.50
CA GLU A 36 26.51 -45.39 11.57
C GLU A 36 26.02 -45.65 10.15
N GLU A 37 26.01 -44.61 9.33
CA GLU A 37 25.73 -44.73 7.91
C GLU A 37 26.96 -44.47 7.07
N LYS A 38 27.19 -45.35 6.10
CA LYS A 38 28.24 -45.20 5.11
C LYS A 38 27.75 -44.30 3.99
N ILE A 39 28.23 -43.07 3.96
CA ILE A 39 27.99 -42.15 2.86
C ILE A 39 29.20 -42.16 1.94
N ASP A 40 28.95 -42.55 0.69
CA ASP A 40 29.93 -42.47 -0.37
C ASP A 40 30.01 -41.02 -0.86
N TYR A 41 31.22 -40.48 -0.99
CA TYR A 41 31.47 -39.14 -1.52
C TYR A 41 32.52 -39.20 -2.63
N PHE A 42 32.45 -38.22 -3.53
CA PHE A 42 33.37 -38.14 -4.67
C PHE A 42 34.32 -36.97 -4.50
N VAL A 43 35.59 -37.19 -4.82
CA VAL A 43 36.65 -36.17 -4.76
C VAL A 43 37.48 -36.23 -6.02
N CYS A 44 37.78 -35.08 -6.60
CA CYS A 44 38.73 -34.97 -7.70
C CYS A 44 40.15 -35.23 -7.20
N GLN A 45 40.88 -36.15 -7.82
CA GLN A 45 42.26 -36.45 -7.46
C GLN A 45 43.22 -35.28 -7.73
N ASP A 46 42.94 -34.48 -8.77
CA ASP A 46 43.88 -33.46 -9.24
C ASP A 46 43.77 -32.15 -8.43
N CYS A 47 42.60 -31.84 -7.87
CA CYS A 47 42.39 -30.60 -7.09
C CYS A 47 41.76 -30.79 -5.70
N ASN A 48 41.48 -32.04 -5.28
CA ASN A 48 40.78 -32.38 -4.03
C ASN A 48 39.39 -31.75 -3.85
N SER A 49 38.77 -31.21 -4.90
CA SER A 49 37.40 -30.69 -4.82
C SER A 49 36.36 -31.81 -4.70
N LYS A 50 35.32 -31.53 -3.91
CA LYS A 50 34.11 -32.37 -3.79
C LYS A 50 33.01 -31.99 -4.80
N ASN A 51 33.25 -30.98 -5.62
CA ASN A 51 32.28 -30.42 -6.57
C ASN A 51 32.28 -31.21 -7.90
N ILE A 52 31.74 -32.42 -7.86
CA ILE A 52 31.77 -33.37 -8.98
C ILE A 52 30.44 -33.37 -9.73
N GLU A 53 30.49 -33.27 -11.06
CA GLU A 53 29.30 -33.43 -11.88
C GLU A 53 28.94 -34.92 -12.04
N ILE A 54 27.71 -35.30 -11.72
CA ILE A 54 27.21 -36.67 -11.86
C ILE A 54 26.30 -36.72 -13.09
N LYS A 55 26.65 -37.53 -14.11
CA LYS A 55 25.80 -37.73 -15.30
C LYS A 55 24.75 -38.81 -15.01
N ASP A 56 23.52 -38.62 -15.52
CA ASP A 56 22.34 -39.49 -15.28
C ASP A 56 22.54 -40.98 -15.63
N SER A 57 23.62 -41.33 -16.34
CA SER A 57 23.98 -42.70 -16.72
C SER A 57 24.73 -43.51 -15.65
N GLY A 58 24.91 -42.96 -14.45
CA GLY A 58 25.66 -43.61 -13.36
C GLY A 58 27.17 -43.65 -13.57
N LYS A 59 27.68 -43.00 -14.64
CA LYS A 59 29.10 -42.73 -14.85
C LYS A 59 29.43 -41.32 -14.37
N TYR A 60 30.51 -41.20 -13.59
CA TYR A 60 30.96 -39.92 -13.04
C TYR A 60 31.36 -38.96 -14.17
N GLY A 61 30.97 -37.69 -14.04
CA GLY A 61 31.44 -36.60 -14.92
C GLY A 61 32.80 -36.08 -14.48
N SER A 62 33.14 -34.87 -14.91
CA SER A 62 34.36 -34.18 -14.53
C SER A 62 34.17 -33.34 -13.26
N CYS A 63 35.29 -33.00 -12.63
CA CYS A 63 35.34 -31.98 -11.58
C CYS A 63 34.95 -30.62 -12.15
N LYS A 64 34.01 -29.91 -11.52
CA LYS A 64 33.61 -28.58 -11.99
C LYS A 64 34.67 -27.50 -11.81
N ASP A 65 35.66 -27.74 -10.93
CA ASP A 65 36.64 -26.73 -10.56
C ASP A 65 37.94 -26.83 -11.37
N CYS A 66 38.25 -28.01 -11.93
CA CYS A 66 39.47 -28.21 -12.73
C CYS A 66 39.26 -29.05 -14.00
N GLU A 67 38.01 -29.38 -14.32
CA GLU A 67 37.58 -30.16 -15.49
C GLU A 67 38.18 -31.58 -15.58
N SER A 68 38.93 -32.02 -14.58
CA SER A 68 39.52 -33.35 -14.53
C SER A 68 38.46 -34.45 -14.40
N GLU A 69 38.64 -35.53 -15.14
CA GLU A 69 37.83 -36.75 -15.06
C GLU A 69 38.36 -37.74 -14.00
N HIS A 70 39.47 -37.43 -13.32
CA HIS A 70 40.06 -38.26 -12.29
C HIS A 70 39.29 -38.16 -10.97
N ILE A 71 38.16 -38.87 -10.88
CA ILE A 71 37.29 -38.87 -9.71
C ILE A 71 37.51 -40.11 -8.86
N ASN A 72 37.86 -39.91 -7.59
CA ASN A 72 37.90 -40.96 -6.59
C ASN A 72 36.60 -41.04 -5.80
N LYS A 73 36.16 -42.27 -5.55
CA LYS A 73 35.08 -42.58 -4.62
C LYS A 73 35.66 -42.85 -3.23
N GLY A 74 35.42 -41.95 -2.29
CA GLY A 74 35.64 -42.17 -0.87
C GLY A 74 34.35 -42.64 -0.20
N SER A 75 34.48 -43.17 1.01
CA SER A 75 33.34 -43.46 1.87
C SER A 75 33.64 -43.01 3.28
N GLN A 76 32.71 -42.29 3.89
CA GLN A 76 32.81 -41.86 5.28
C GLN A 76 31.67 -42.50 6.07
N LEU A 77 32.00 -42.99 7.28
CA LEU A 77 30.98 -43.37 8.25
C LEU A 77 30.56 -42.12 9.01
N LEU A 78 29.27 -41.79 8.93
CA LEU A 78 28.67 -40.67 9.61
C LEU A 78 27.64 -41.18 10.62
N LYS A 79 27.52 -40.45 11.73
CA LYS A 79 26.50 -40.70 12.73
C LYS A 79 25.14 -40.38 12.12
N ALA A 80 24.18 -41.28 12.31
CA ALA A 80 22.86 -41.22 11.72
C ALA A 80 21.76 -41.47 12.74
N CYS A 81 20.58 -40.93 12.44
CA CYS A 81 19.40 -41.06 13.26
C CYS A 81 18.93 -42.52 13.30
N PRO A 82 18.72 -43.12 14.49
CA PRO A 82 18.19 -44.47 14.60
C PRO A 82 16.73 -44.63 14.13
N LYS A 83 15.99 -43.52 13.93
CA LYS A 83 14.60 -43.54 13.46
C LYS A 83 14.47 -43.31 11.96
N CYS A 84 15.09 -42.25 11.43
CA CYS A 84 14.91 -41.83 10.05
C CYS A 84 16.17 -41.97 9.18
N HIS A 85 17.27 -42.51 9.73
CA HIS A 85 18.52 -42.72 9.01
C HIS A 85 19.23 -41.44 8.54
N SER A 86 18.66 -40.25 8.79
CA SER A 86 19.28 -38.98 8.46
C SER A 86 20.61 -38.76 9.19
N THR A 87 21.58 -38.17 8.49
CA THR A 87 22.86 -37.71 9.04
C THR A 87 22.82 -36.28 9.57
N SER A 88 21.65 -35.60 9.52
CA SER A 88 21.37 -34.32 10.18
C SER A 88 21.24 -34.51 11.70
N ILE A 89 22.35 -34.88 12.34
CA ILE A 89 22.46 -35.09 13.78
C ILE A 89 23.31 -34.00 14.39
N ILE A 90 22.74 -33.28 15.35
CA ILE A 90 23.39 -32.21 16.10
C ILE A 90 23.46 -32.54 17.58
N ASN A 91 24.46 -32.00 18.28
CA ASN A 91 24.49 -32.08 19.73
C ASN A 91 23.28 -31.31 20.31
N ILE A 92 22.58 -31.88 21.28
CA ILE A 92 21.43 -31.21 21.90
C ILE A 92 21.80 -29.84 22.49
N TYR A 93 23.02 -29.69 23.04
CA TYR A 93 23.46 -28.41 23.58
C TYR A 93 23.73 -27.36 22.50
N GLU A 94 24.25 -27.77 21.35
CA GLU A 94 24.40 -26.90 20.18
C GLU A 94 23.02 -26.49 19.64
N LYS A 95 22.06 -27.42 19.57
CA LYS A 95 20.68 -27.10 19.17
C LYS A 95 20.00 -26.15 20.15
N LYS A 96 20.22 -26.30 21.46
CA LYS A 96 19.72 -25.36 22.47
C LYS A 96 20.30 -23.96 22.30
N GLU A 97 21.59 -23.85 22.02
CA GLU A 97 22.24 -22.57 21.73
C GLU A 97 21.66 -21.92 20.46
N GLU A 98 21.44 -22.70 19.40
CA GLU A 98 20.80 -22.25 18.16
C GLU A 98 19.38 -21.70 18.43
N LEU A 99 18.55 -22.46 19.15
CA LEU A 99 17.17 -22.06 19.48
C LEU A 99 17.13 -20.78 20.34
N GLU A 100 18.01 -20.65 21.33
CA GLU A 100 18.12 -19.43 22.14
C GLU A 100 18.54 -18.23 21.28
N LYS A 101 19.57 -18.41 20.44
CA LYS A 101 20.04 -17.36 19.54
C LYS A 101 18.95 -16.90 18.59
N SER A 102 18.25 -17.83 17.95
CA SER A 102 17.16 -17.52 17.03
C SER A 102 16.00 -16.81 17.72
N PHE A 103 15.68 -17.15 18.98
CA PHE A 103 14.70 -16.42 19.77
C PHE A 103 15.13 -14.97 20.05
N LEU A 104 16.40 -14.76 20.44
CA LEU A 104 16.95 -13.43 20.67
C LEU A 104 17.00 -12.59 19.39
N ASP A 105 17.35 -13.22 18.27
CA ASP A 105 17.39 -12.55 16.97
C ASP A 105 15.97 -12.19 16.50
N LEU A 106 14.96 -13.04 16.75
CA LEU A 106 13.57 -12.70 16.48
C LEU A 106 13.11 -11.45 17.27
N ILE A 107 13.49 -11.32 18.54
CA ILE A 107 13.22 -10.10 19.34
C ILE A 107 13.88 -8.86 18.71
N LYS A 108 15.15 -8.95 18.30
CA LYS A 108 15.87 -7.83 17.66
C LYS A 108 15.26 -7.44 16.32
N ASN A 109 14.82 -8.44 15.54
CA ASN A 109 14.36 -8.24 14.17
C ASN A 109 13.05 -7.45 14.08
N VAL A 110 12.31 -7.32 15.19
CA VAL A 110 11.13 -6.45 15.27
C VAL A 110 11.46 -4.99 14.89
N ARG A 111 12.70 -4.53 15.10
CA ARG A 111 13.17 -3.19 14.67
C ARG A 111 12.98 -2.94 13.18
N TYR A 112 13.14 -3.98 12.35
CA TYR A 112 13.09 -3.86 10.91
C TYR A 112 11.66 -3.61 10.37
N PHE A 113 10.63 -3.75 11.20
CA PHE A 113 9.25 -3.44 10.79
C PHE A 113 9.01 -1.97 10.48
N ILE A 114 9.81 -1.07 11.05
CA ILE A 114 9.57 0.38 11.00
C ILE A 114 10.24 1.04 9.79
N GLU A 115 11.43 0.56 9.41
CA GLU A 115 12.23 1.16 8.34
C GLU A 115 11.46 1.30 7.01
N PRO A 116 10.76 0.27 6.51
CA PRO A 116 9.98 0.39 5.27
C PRO A 116 8.84 1.41 5.34
N LEU A 117 8.24 1.62 6.51
CA LEU A 117 7.19 2.62 6.70
C LEU A 117 7.77 4.04 6.76
N ASN A 118 8.95 4.24 7.36
CA ASN A 118 9.63 5.53 7.39
C ASN A 118 9.94 6.04 5.97
N GLU A 119 10.41 5.17 5.08
CA GLU A 119 10.66 5.53 3.68
C GLU A 119 9.36 6.00 2.99
N LEU A 120 8.26 5.27 3.21
CA LEU A 120 6.96 5.62 2.66
C LEU A 120 6.41 6.95 3.19
N ILE A 121 6.57 7.22 4.49
CA ILE A 121 6.20 8.51 5.11
C ILE A 121 6.97 9.66 4.46
N ASN A 122 8.28 9.50 4.28
CA ASN A 122 9.12 10.52 3.64
C ASN A 122 8.68 10.81 2.20
N ASN A 123 8.35 9.76 1.44
CA ASN A 123 7.83 9.89 0.08
C ASN A 123 6.50 10.66 0.03
N LEU A 124 5.57 10.36 0.95
CA LEU A 124 4.30 11.08 1.06
C LEU A 124 4.50 12.55 1.41
N TYR A 125 5.37 12.87 2.36
CA TYR A 125 5.68 14.26 2.73
C TYR A 125 6.34 15.03 1.58
N HIS A 126 7.23 14.39 0.83
CA HIS A 126 7.82 14.99 -0.36
C HIS A 126 6.75 15.29 -1.42
N LEU A 127 5.81 14.37 -1.68
CA LEU A 127 4.70 14.60 -2.61
C LEU A 127 3.73 15.68 -2.12
N ARG A 128 3.49 15.75 -0.80
CA ARG A 128 2.73 16.86 -0.20
C ARG A 128 3.39 18.19 -0.48
N GLN A 129 4.71 18.29 -0.30
CA GLN A 129 5.44 19.52 -0.59
C GLN A 129 5.39 19.89 -2.08
N LYS A 130 5.54 18.91 -2.98
CA LYS A 130 5.38 19.12 -4.43
C LYS A 130 3.97 19.62 -4.79
N THR A 131 2.94 19.02 -4.20
CA THR A 131 1.54 19.43 -4.39
C THR A 131 1.31 20.85 -3.90
N LYS A 132 1.84 21.21 -2.72
CA LYS A 132 1.79 22.58 -2.19
C LYS A 132 2.49 23.58 -3.12
N ASN A 133 3.68 23.24 -3.62
CA ASN A 133 4.43 24.06 -4.57
C ASN A 133 3.67 24.25 -5.89
N ALA A 134 2.97 23.21 -6.37
CA ALA A 134 2.17 23.28 -7.60
C ALA A 134 1.01 24.29 -7.52
N ARG A 135 0.47 24.53 -6.32
CA ARG A 135 -0.60 25.52 -6.08
C ARG A 135 -0.06 26.90 -5.65
N ALA A 136 1.25 27.04 -5.47
CA ALA A 136 1.88 28.26 -4.97
C ALA A 136 2.12 29.30 -6.08
N PRO A 137 2.19 30.60 -5.74
CA PRO A 137 2.64 31.62 -6.68
C PRO A 137 4.10 31.38 -7.11
N PRO A 138 4.50 31.86 -8.30
CA PRO A 138 3.73 32.81 -9.11
C PRO A 138 2.93 32.17 -10.25
N ILE A 139 3.08 30.86 -10.50
CA ILE A 139 2.27 30.11 -11.47
C ILE A 139 1.48 29.04 -10.69
N LYS A 140 0.19 29.30 -10.45
CA LYS A 140 -0.69 28.39 -9.71
C LYS A 140 -1.36 27.41 -10.68
N CYS A 141 -0.98 26.15 -10.64
CA CYS A 141 -1.53 25.13 -11.54
C CYS A 141 -2.66 24.37 -10.84
N TYR A 142 -3.86 24.31 -11.43
CA TYR A 142 -5.05 23.70 -10.81
C TYR A 142 -5.49 22.37 -11.43
N HIS A 143 -4.69 21.77 -12.32
CA HIS A 143 -4.98 20.44 -12.85
C HIS A 143 -5.13 19.40 -11.74
N PHE A 144 -5.94 18.38 -11.99
CA PHE A 144 -6.26 17.31 -11.04
C PHE A 144 -6.84 17.88 -9.73
N PRO A 145 -8.13 18.27 -9.69
CA PRO A 145 -8.74 18.88 -8.50
C PRO A 145 -8.85 17.93 -7.30
N HIS A 146 -8.77 16.62 -7.53
CA HIS A 146 -8.82 15.60 -6.48
C HIS A 146 -7.45 15.22 -5.92
N LEU A 147 -6.34 15.79 -6.46
CA LEU A 147 -4.98 15.43 -6.07
C LEU A 147 -4.74 15.54 -4.56
N GLU A 148 -5.24 16.61 -3.93
CA GLU A 148 -5.13 16.81 -2.49
C GLU A 148 -5.96 15.78 -1.70
N ALA A 149 -7.15 15.42 -2.18
CA ALA A 149 -8.01 14.43 -1.57
C ALA A 149 -7.41 13.02 -1.67
N ASP A 150 -6.90 12.67 -2.85
CA ASP A 150 -6.24 11.38 -3.12
C ASP A 150 -5.00 11.24 -2.24
N LEU A 151 -4.15 12.27 -2.18
CA LEU A 151 -2.97 12.25 -1.32
C LEU A 151 -3.35 12.19 0.16
N LEU A 152 -4.38 12.92 0.60
CA LEU A 152 -4.89 12.85 1.97
C LEU A 152 -5.41 11.45 2.32
N ALA A 153 -6.08 10.76 1.40
CA ALA A 153 -6.55 9.39 1.59
C ALA A 153 -5.37 8.43 1.84
N LEU A 154 -4.24 8.62 1.15
CA LEU A 154 -3.03 7.81 1.37
C LEU A 154 -2.38 8.07 2.73
N PHE A 155 -2.35 9.32 3.21
CA PHE A 155 -1.93 9.61 4.58
C PHE A 155 -2.86 8.90 5.60
N LYS A 156 -4.18 8.97 5.43
CA LYS A 156 -5.13 8.27 6.32
C LYS A 156 -4.93 6.76 6.30
N LEU A 157 -4.72 6.17 5.11
CA LEU A 157 -4.45 4.74 4.96
C LEU A 157 -3.17 4.32 5.68
N LEU A 158 -2.11 5.14 5.58
CA LEU A 158 -0.87 4.90 6.30
C LEU A 158 -1.02 5.05 7.82
N SER A 159 -1.82 6.03 8.28
CA SER A 159 -2.15 6.16 9.70
C SER A 159 -2.88 4.93 10.21
N TYR A 160 -3.85 4.42 9.47
CA TYR A 160 -4.53 3.16 9.81
C TYR A 160 -3.56 1.97 9.80
N ALA A 161 -2.66 1.91 8.81
CA ALA A 161 -1.67 0.84 8.72
C ALA A 161 -0.71 0.85 9.92
N LYS A 162 -0.29 2.04 10.36
CA LYS A 162 0.54 2.29 11.55
C LYS A 162 -0.13 1.75 12.82
N GLU A 163 -1.38 2.13 13.10
CA GLU A 163 -2.08 1.70 14.32
C GLU A 163 -2.21 0.17 14.41
N ASN A 164 -2.59 -0.46 13.30
CA ASN A 164 -2.69 -1.92 13.22
C ASN A 164 -1.32 -2.61 13.33
N LEU A 165 -0.25 -1.98 12.84
CA LEU A 165 1.11 -2.51 13.02
C LEU A 165 1.48 -2.48 14.50
N HIS A 166 1.20 -1.38 15.21
CA HIS A 166 1.45 -1.27 16.64
C HIS A 166 0.74 -2.36 17.46
N GLU A 167 -0.53 -2.63 17.16
CA GLU A 167 -1.29 -3.73 17.78
C GLU A 167 -0.64 -5.08 17.52
N LYS A 168 -0.27 -5.37 16.26
CA LYS A 168 0.37 -6.63 15.87
C LYS A 168 1.73 -6.84 16.55
N ILE A 169 2.54 -5.80 16.63
CA ILE A 169 3.82 -5.83 17.35
C ILE A 169 3.60 -6.10 18.83
N SER A 170 2.59 -5.46 19.43
CA SER A 170 2.24 -5.68 20.84
C SER A 170 1.81 -7.12 21.10
N ILE A 171 1.01 -7.72 20.22
CA ILE A 171 0.63 -9.14 20.31
C ILE A 171 1.86 -10.04 20.21
N LEU A 172 2.78 -9.78 19.26
CA LEU A 172 4.01 -10.54 19.12
C LEU A 172 4.87 -10.46 20.38
N PHE A 173 5.10 -9.26 20.93
CA PHE A 173 5.87 -9.11 22.17
C PHE A 173 5.23 -9.79 23.37
N ASN A 174 3.90 -9.78 23.47
CA ASN A 174 3.20 -10.53 24.50
C ASN A 174 3.45 -12.05 24.34
N HIS A 175 3.38 -12.57 23.12
CA HIS A 175 3.68 -13.98 22.86
C HIS A 175 5.14 -14.34 23.17
N LEU A 176 6.09 -13.46 22.84
CA LEU A 176 7.49 -13.62 23.20
C LEU A 176 7.68 -13.62 24.72
N SER A 177 6.98 -12.73 25.43
CA SER A 177 7.08 -12.60 26.89
C SER A 177 6.50 -13.81 27.62
N LEU A 178 5.43 -14.41 27.08
CA LEU A 178 4.82 -15.64 27.62
C LEU A 178 5.72 -16.87 27.46
N ASN A 179 6.55 -16.90 26.42
CA ASN A 179 7.40 -18.06 26.10
C ASN A 179 8.86 -17.90 26.52
N LYS A 180 9.26 -16.76 27.10
CA LYS A 180 10.66 -16.42 27.39
C LYS A 180 11.39 -17.46 28.24
N GLU A 181 10.72 -18.12 29.19
CA GLU A 181 11.33 -19.10 30.10
C GLU A 181 11.86 -20.34 29.35
N TYR A 182 11.21 -20.74 28.25
CA TYR A 182 11.67 -21.85 27.42
C TYR A 182 13.04 -21.60 26.77
N PHE A 183 13.39 -20.32 26.56
CA PHE A 183 14.60 -19.91 25.86
C PHE A 183 15.65 -19.35 26.82
N PHE A 184 15.26 -18.53 27.80
CA PHE A 184 16.22 -17.91 28.74
C PHE A 184 16.83 -18.93 29.70
N ASP A 185 16.07 -19.97 30.06
CA ASP A 185 16.48 -21.08 30.91
C ASP A 185 16.60 -22.40 30.15
N ILE A 186 16.85 -22.35 28.83
CA ILE A 186 16.84 -23.52 27.94
C ILE A 186 17.79 -24.66 28.39
N TYR A 187 18.88 -24.32 29.07
CA TYR A 187 19.83 -25.31 29.59
C TYR A 187 19.31 -26.08 30.82
N SER A 188 18.37 -25.49 31.57
CA SER A 188 17.66 -26.17 32.67
C SER A 188 16.51 -27.04 32.17
N GLN A 189 16.02 -26.80 30.94
CA GLN A 189 14.93 -27.55 30.36
C GLN A 189 15.35 -28.99 30.05
N PRO A 190 14.47 -29.99 30.28
CA PRO A 190 14.76 -31.38 29.93
C PRO A 190 15.09 -31.53 28.44
N ASN A 191 16.13 -32.30 28.09
CA ASN A 191 16.60 -32.44 26.70
C ASN A 191 15.54 -33.00 25.73
N ALA A 192 14.60 -33.81 26.22
CA ALA A 192 13.45 -34.28 25.44
C ALA A 192 12.47 -33.17 25.01
N ASN A 193 12.52 -31.99 25.64
CA ASN A 193 11.63 -30.86 25.32
C ASN A 193 12.11 -30.03 24.12
N VAL A 194 13.30 -30.28 23.58
CA VAL A 194 13.88 -29.49 22.46
C VAL A 194 12.92 -29.39 21.27
N ILE A 195 12.25 -30.48 20.91
CA ILE A 195 11.23 -30.49 19.83
C ILE A 195 10.03 -29.57 20.13
N ILE A 196 9.63 -29.46 21.40
CA ILE A 196 8.53 -28.58 21.82
C ILE A 196 8.98 -27.12 21.72
N ILE A 197 10.20 -26.83 22.17
CA ILE A 197 10.80 -25.48 22.13
C ILE A 197 10.97 -25.03 20.67
N GLU A 198 11.41 -25.91 19.78
CA GLU A 198 11.47 -25.66 18.34
C GLU A 198 10.09 -25.34 17.76
N GLY A 199 9.06 -26.13 18.09
CA GLY A 199 7.69 -25.86 17.66
C GLY A 199 7.11 -24.53 18.19
N ILE A 200 7.49 -24.12 19.41
CA ILE A 200 7.15 -22.79 19.94
C ILE A 200 7.83 -21.70 19.12
N LEU A 201 9.13 -21.84 18.84
CA LEU A 201 9.90 -20.89 18.04
C LEU A 201 9.33 -20.77 16.63
N GLU A 202 9.00 -21.87 15.96
CA GLU A 202 8.36 -21.85 14.63
C GLU A 202 7.06 -21.04 14.64
N ASN A 203 6.22 -21.20 15.66
CA ASN A 203 4.97 -20.45 15.76
C ASN A 203 5.21 -18.94 15.98
N LEU A 204 6.23 -18.58 16.76
CA LEU A 204 6.64 -17.19 16.93
C LEU A 204 7.17 -16.61 15.61
N THR A 205 7.98 -17.37 14.88
CA THR A 205 8.50 -16.99 13.55
C THR A 205 7.36 -16.79 12.56
N ARG A 206 6.38 -17.69 12.50
CA ARG A 206 5.17 -17.51 11.66
C ARG A 206 4.41 -16.23 12.00
N SER A 207 4.32 -15.89 13.29
CA SER A 207 3.69 -14.63 13.72
C SER A 207 4.50 -13.42 13.25
N ASN A 208 5.83 -13.46 13.36
CA ASN A 208 6.73 -12.43 12.84
C ASN A 208 6.58 -12.26 11.32
N ASP A 209 6.57 -13.36 10.57
CA ASP A 209 6.44 -13.35 9.10
C ASP A 209 5.09 -12.80 8.66
N SER A 210 4.01 -13.12 9.38
CA SER A 210 2.70 -12.53 9.11
C SER A 210 2.67 -11.00 9.28
N ILE A 211 3.54 -10.44 10.13
CA ILE A 211 3.68 -8.98 10.30
C ILE A 211 4.48 -8.40 9.12
N GLN A 212 5.56 -9.08 8.70
CA GLN A 212 6.30 -8.69 7.49
C GLN A 212 5.37 -8.66 6.26
N ASP A 213 4.60 -9.71 6.03
CA ASP A 213 3.62 -9.78 4.95
C ASP A 213 2.60 -8.63 5.03
N TYR A 214 2.13 -8.31 6.24
CA TYR A 214 1.23 -7.20 6.46
C TYR A 214 1.88 -5.86 6.05
N ILE A 215 3.13 -5.61 6.45
CA ILE A 215 3.87 -4.39 6.09
C ILE A 215 4.06 -4.33 4.57
N SER A 216 4.61 -5.37 3.96
CA SER A 216 4.88 -5.42 2.52
C SER A 216 3.62 -5.21 1.68
N ASN A 217 2.49 -5.80 2.08
CA ASN A 217 1.22 -5.63 1.38
C ASN A 217 0.68 -4.20 1.47
N ASN A 218 0.76 -3.56 2.64
CA ASN A 218 0.31 -2.17 2.80
C ASN A 218 1.21 -1.21 2.03
N ILE A 219 2.54 -1.40 2.08
CA ILE A 219 3.49 -0.59 1.31
C ILE A 219 3.22 -0.72 -0.17
N LYS A 220 3.07 -1.94 -0.68
CA LYS A 220 2.74 -2.17 -2.09
C LYS A 220 1.46 -1.44 -2.50
N THR A 221 0.41 -1.55 -1.69
CA THR A 221 -0.88 -0.90 -1.97
C THR A 221 -0.75 0.62 -2.05
N ILE A 222 -0.07 1.24 -1.08
CA ILE A 222 0.11 2.69 -1.05
C ILE A 222 1.04 3.14 -2.19
N THR A 223 2.14 2.43 -2.44
CA THR A 223 3.10 2.76 -3.50
C THR A 223 2.47 2.72 -4.88
N THR A 224 1.64 1.72 -5.19
CA THR A 224 0.92 1.68 -6.48
C THR A 224 0.00 2.90 -6.65
N SER A 225 -0.69 3.34 -5.60
CA SER A 225 -1.48 4.57 -5.67
C SER A 225 -0.61 5.83 -5.81
N LEU A 226 0.59 5.86 -5.23
CA LEU A 226 1.52 6.98 -5.33
C LEU A 226 2.04 7.21 -6.75
N GLU A 227 2.19 6.15 -7.57
CA GLU A 227 2.65 6.27 -8.96
C GLU A 227 1.75 7.20 -9.79
N SER A 228 0.43 7.09 -9.62
CA SER A 228 -0.54 7.95 -10.32
C SER A 228 -0.38 9.43 -9.93
N ILE A 229 -0.23 9.71 -8.63
CA ILE A 229 -0.01 11.06 -8.09
C ILE A 229 1.31 11.64 -8.60
N GLN A 230 2.36 10.82 -8.68
CA GLN A 230 3.65 11.24 -9.23
C GLN A 230 3.53 11.65 -10.69
N ASP A 231 2.79 10.90 -11.50
CA ASP A 231 2.59 11.23 -12.92
C ASP A 231 1.74 12.49 -13.11
N TYR A 232 0.74 12.71 -12.26
CA TYR A 232 -0.02 13.96 -12.23
C TYR A 232 0.87 15.16 -11.90
N LEU A 233 1.75 15.01 -10.91
CA LEU A 233 2.72 16.04 -10.53
C LEU A 233 3.75 16.30 -11.63
N LYS A 234 4.27 15.27 -12.33
CA LYS A 234 5.17 15.45 -13.48
C LYS A 234 4.50 16.28 -14.59
N PHE A 235 3.22 16.01 -14.86
CA PHE A 235 2.45 16.82 -15.81
C PHE A 235 2.38 18.29 -15.36
N ILE A 236 2.02 18.53 -14.08
CA ILE A 236 1.93 19.88 -13.52
C ILE A 236 3.30 20.59 -13.58
N GLU A 237 4.38 19.93 -13.20
CA GLU A 237 5.75 20.46 -13.24
C GLU A 237 6.12 20.92 -14.65
N LYS A 238 5.74 20.16 -15.68
CA LYS A 238 5.96 20.52 -17.09
C LYS A 238 5.18 21.76 -17.50
N ILE A 239 3.92 21.89 -17.07
CA ILE A 239 3.11 23.10 -17.31
C ILE A 239 3.74 24.30 -16.62
N ILE A 240 4.08 24.18 -15.34
CA ILE A 240 4.73 25.25 -14.55
C ILE A 240 6.02 25.69 -15.23
N PHE A 241 6.85 24.75 -15.67
CA PHE A 241 8.10 25.04 -16.39
C PHE A 241 7.87 25.92 -17.62
N TYR A 242 6.90 25.59 -18.47
CA TYR A 242 6.58 26.41 -19.65
C TYR A 242 6.08 27.80 -19.25
N PHE A 243 5.16 27.90 -18.31
CA PHE A 243 4.59 29.20 -17.95
C PHE A 243 5.59 30.10 -17.23
N GLU A 244 6.46 29.56 -16.37
CA GLU A 244 7.57 30.30 -15.76
C GLU A 244 8.57 30.80 -16.81
N THR A 245 9.01 29.92 -17.71
CA THR A 245 10.02 30.22 -18.73
C THR A 245 9.58 31.36 -19.67
N TYR A 246 8.27 31.59 -19.80
CA TYR A 246 7.69 32.61 -20.67
C TYR A 246 6.88 33.67 -19.93
N LYS A 247 6.93 33.70 -18.59
CA LYS A 247 6.13 34.60 -17.73
C LYS A 247 6.18 36.06 -18.16
N LYS A 248 7.37 36.56 -18.52
CA LYS A 248 7.60 37.95 -18.99
C LYS A 248 6.93 38.30 -20.32
N TYR A 249 6.59 37.29 -21.12
CA TYR A 249 5.93 37.47 -22.42
C TYR A 249 4.43 37.25 -22.32
N LEU A 250 4.02 36.40 -21.38
CA LEU A 250 2.60 36.07 -21.19
C LEU A 250 1.86 37.14 -20.41
N ASN A 251 2.51 37.84 -19.47
CA ASN A 251 1.87 38.86 -18.62
C ASN A 251 0.51 38.37 -18.08
N LEU A 252 0.57 37.26 -17.33
CA LEU A 252 -0.62 36.59 -16.80
C LEU A 252 -1.32 37.49 -15.78
N ALA A 253 -2.64 37.56 -15.83
CA ALA A 253 -3.42 38.22 -14.78
C ALA A 253 -3.36 37.41 -13.47
N GLU A 254 -3.68 38.04 -12.33
CA GLU A 254 -3.55 37.42 -11.00
C GLU A 254 -4.35 36.12 -10.85
N ASN A 255 -5.53 36.05 -11.49
CA ASN A 255 -6.41 34.89 -11.49
C ASN A 255 -6.33 34.07 -12.79
N GLU A 256 -5.36 34.35 -13.65
CA GLU A 256 -5.15 33.63 -14.90
C GLU A 256 -4.43 32.30 -14.61
N LYS A 257 -5.14 31.20 -14.83
CA LYS A 257 -4.70 29.84 -14.53
C LYS A 257 -4.10 29.20 -15.78
N PRO A 258 -2.87 28.65 -15.72
CA PRO A 258 -2.27 27.90 -16.80
C PRO A 258 -3.04 26.60 -17.03
N ILE A 259 -3.37 26.31 -18.29
CA ILE A 259 -4.07 25.08 -18.68
C ILE A 259 -3.15 24.21 -19.51
N TYR A 260 -2.59 24.75 -20.59
CA TYR A 260 -1.77 23.93 -21.47
C TYR A 260 -0.74 24.75 -22.23
N ALA A 261 0.37 24.10 -22.60
CA ALA A 261 1.41 24.68 -23.43
C ALA A 261 1.95 23.63 -24.39
N ILE A 262 2.10 24.00 -25.66
CA ILE A 262 2.56 23.06 -26.68
C ILE A 262 3.37 23.74 -27.78
N TYR A 263 4.43 23.08 -28.23
CA TYR A 263 5.16 23.50 -29.42
C TYR A 263 4.28 23.39 -30.67
N ALA A 264 4.18 24.50 -31.40
CA ALA A 264 3.40 24.59 -32.62
C ALA A 264 4.15 25.39 -33.69
N LYS A 265 3.83 25.09 -34.96
CA LYS A 265 4.29 25.89 -36.09
C LYS A 265 3.11 26.64 -36.69
N LEU A 266 3.14 27.97 -36.62
CA LEU A 266 2.19 28.81 -37.33
C LEU A 266 2.42 28.62 -38.84
N ALA A 267 1.43 28.06 -39.52
CA ALA A 267 1.45 27.80 -40.95
C ALA A 267 0.92 28.99 -41.75
N ASN A 268 -0.08 29.68 -41.21
CA ASN A 268 -0.67 30.89 -41.77
C ASN A 268 -1.29 31.70 -40.64
N GLY A 269 -1.13 33.02 -40.66
CA GLY A 269 -1.80 33.92 -39.74
C GLY A 269 -2.24 35.18 -40.48
N LEU A 270 -3.46 35.64 -40.20
CA LEU A 270 -4.00 36.87 -40.72
C LEU A 270 -4.54 37.66 -39.54
N ASN A 271 -3.95 38.82 -39.26
CA ASN A 271 -4.53 39.80 -38.33
C ASN A 271 -5.31 40.85 -39.15
N THR A 272 -6.02 41.77 -38.49
CA THR A 272 -6.82 42.83 -39.14
C THR A 272 -6.08 43.62 -40.22
N GLN A 273 -4.75 43.69 -40.17
CA GLN A 273 -3.95 44.52 -41.09
C GLN A 273 -2.80 43.77 -41.82
N ASP A 274 -2.33 42.61 -41.32
CA ASP A 274 -1.11 41.96 -41.86
C ASP A 274 -1.19 40.43 -41.96
N LYS A 275 -0.49 39.90 -42.97
CA LYS A 275 -0.23 38.46 -43.12
C LYS A 275 1.02 38.07 -42.35
N ILE A 276 0.85 37.21 -41.34
CA ILE A 276 1.92 36.76 -40.47
C ILE A 276 2.70 35.62 -41.14
N LYS A 277 4.03 35.74 -41.13
CA LYS A 277 4.94 34.74 -41.70
C LYS A 277 4.92 33.45 -40.88
N LYS A 278 5.27 32.34 -41.54
CA LYS A 278 5.42 31.03 -40.89
C LYS A 278 6.45 31.12 -39.77
N SER A 279 6.07 30.72 -38.57
CA SER A 279 6.90 30.84 -37.38
C SER A 279 6.78 29.59 -36.51
N LYS A 280 7.85 29.24 -35.80
CA LYS A 280 7.85 28.14 -34.81
C LYS A 280 7.79 28.75 -33.42
N GLY A 281 7.03 28.16 -32.52
CA GLY A 281 6.83 28.74 -31.20
C GLY A 281 6.06 27.83 -30.28
N ILE A 282 5.53 28.41 -29.22
CA ILE A 282 4.69 27.72 -28.24
C ILE A 282 3.33 28.39 -28.21
N LEU A 283 2.29 27.57 -28.32
CA LEU A 283 0.90 27.95 -28.07
C LEU A 283 0.60 27.70 -26.59
N PHE A 284 0.25 28.77 -25.89
CA PHE A 284 -0.16 28.79 -24.49
C PHE A 284 -1.67 28.94 -24.39
N ILE A 285 -2.25 28.19 -23.46
CA ILE A 285 -3.67 28.14 -23.17
C ILE A 285 -3.84 28.39 -21.69
N THR A 286 -4.59 29.43 -21.34
CA THR A 286 -5.03 29.71 -19.97
C THR A 286 -6.55 29.70 -19.92
N ASN A 287 -7.14 29.81 -18.72
CA ASN A 287 -8.60 29.98 -18.60
C ASN A 287 -9.09 31.30 -19.21
N LEU A 288 -8.22 32.31 -19.38
CA LEU A 288 -8.59 33.61 -19.90
C LEU A 288 -8.18 33.82 -21.36
N ASP A 289 -6.97 33.41 -21.75
CA ASP A 289 -6.33 33.78 -23.00
C ASP A 289 -5.70 32.60 -23.77
N LEU A 290 -5.68 32.73 -25.10
CA LEU A 290 -4.83 31.96 -26.00
C LEU A 290 -3.69 32.87 -26.47
N SER A 291 -2.45 32.41 -26.33
CA SER A 291 -1.26 33.18 -26.71
C SER A 291 -0.30 32.34 -27.53
N PHE A 292 0.33 32.91 -28.55
CA PHE A 292 1.40 32.24 -29.28
C PHE A 292 2.69 33.05 -29.24
N VAL A 293 3.75 32.45 -28.70
CA VAL A 293 5.07 33.06 -28.60
C VAL A 293 6.01 32.40 -29.60
N HIS A 294 6.46 33.18 -30.59
CA HIS A 294 7.45 32.75 -31.58
C HIS A 294 8.84 32.72 -30.97
N GLU A 295 9.58 31.64 -31.24
CA GLU A 295 11.01 31.52 -30.94
C GLU A 295 11.86 31.58 -32.21
N TYR A 296 12.88 32.43 -32.23
CA TYR A 296 13.79 32.57 -33.37
C TYR A 296 15.23 32.91 -32.96
N GLY A 297 16.17 32.73 -33.88
CA GLY A 297 17.60 32.94 -33.65
C GLY A 297 18.35 31.66 -33.30
N LYS A 298 19.51 31.44 -33.94
CA LYS A 298 20.32 30.22 -33.79
C LYS A 298 21.24 30.24 -32.56
N LEU A 299 21.80 31.40 -32.23
CA LEU A 299 22.78 31.59 -31.14
C LEU A 299 22.18 32.16 -29.85
N LYS A 300 21.23 33.10 -29.97
CA LYS A 300 20.42 33.61 -28.87
C LYS A 300 18.96 33.48 -29.27
N ARG A 301 18.22 32.58 -28.61
CA ARG A 301 16.78 32.41 -28.85
C ARG A 301 16.05 33.67 -28.39
N LYS A 302 15.61 34.49 -29.35
CA LYS A 302 14.69 35.60 -29.15
C LYS A 302 13.27 35.07 -29.12
N LYS A 303 12.41 35.74 -28.34
CA LYS A 303 11.02 35.38 -28.12
C LYS A 303 10.14 36.59 -28.42
N GLU A 304 9.04 36.39 -29.13
CA GLU A 304 8.13 37.45 -29.54
C GLU A 304 6.69 36.95 -29.48
N VAL A 305 5.79 37.74 -28.88
CA VAL A 305 4.37 37.41 -28.83
C VAL A 305 3.75 37.75 -30.19
N ILE A 306 3.23 36.75 -30.89
CA ILE A 306 2.57 36.92 -32.18
C ILE A 306 1.10 37.32 -32.01
N PHE A 307 0.43 36.71 -31.04
CA PHE A 307 -0.89 37.13 -30.60
C PHE A 307 -1.14 36.71 -29.15
N LYS A 308 -2.03 37.44 -28.49
CA LYS A 308 -2.66 37.11 -27.22
C LYS A 308 -4.12 37.54 -27.33
N ALA A 309 -5.05 36.61 -27.15
CA ALA A 309 -6.47 36.79 -27.46
C ALA A 309 -7.33 36.08 -26.41
N PRO A 310 -8.37 36.73 -25.85
CA PRO A 310 -9.26 36.10 -24.90
C PRO A 310 -9.95 34.85 -25.45
N VAL A 311 -9.97 33.78 -24.65
CA VAL A 311 -10.66 32.52 -24.95
C VAL A 311 -12.15 32.74 -25.21
N LYS A 312 -12.75 33.72 -24.52
CA LYS A 312 -14.15 34.15 -24.72
C LYS A 312 -14.42 34.74 -26.11
N ASP A 313 -13.41 35.31 -26.77
CA ASP A 313 -13.54 35.92 -28.10
C ASP A 313 -13.41 34.88 -29.21
N LEU A 314 -13.08 33.62 -28.88
CA LEU A 314 -12.89 32.57 -29.88
C LEU A 314 -14.20 32.28 -30.62
N ILE A 315 -14.26 32.61 -31.92
CA ILE A 315 -15.44 32.39 -32.78
C ILE A 315 -15.50 30.93 -33.23
N LYS A 316 -14.36 30.41 -33.68
CA LYS A 316 -14.30 29.08 -34.30
C LYS A 316 -12.98 28.39 -34.01
N ILE A 317 -13.09 27.10 -33.72
CA ILE A 317 -11.94 26.21 -33.57
C ILE A 317 -12.24 24.86 -34.21
N LYS A 318 -11.32 24.35 -35.04
CA LYS A 318 -11.50 23.05 -35.72
C LYS A 318 -10.17 22.47 -36.19
N SER A 319 -10.17 21.16 -36.42
CA SER A 319 -9.17 20.52 -37.27
C SER A 319 -9.50 20.76 -38.75
N GLN A 320 -8.54 21.23 -39.54
CA GLN A 320 -8.70 21.53 -40.96
C GLN A 320 -7.67 20.77 -41.81
N GLY A 321 -8.12 20.16 -42.91
CA GLY A 321 -7.28 19.39 -43.84
C GLY A 321 -7.48 17.88 -43.70
N LYS A 322 -7.35 17.14 -44.82
CA LYS A 322 -7.52 15.68 -44.87
C LYS A 322 -6.22 14.92 -44.52
N MET A 323 -5.13 15.23 -45.24
CA MET A 323 -3.82 14.59 -45.05
C MET A 323 -2.93 15.36 -44.07
N PHE A 324 -2.86 16.68 -44.20
CA PHE A 324 -2.08 17.55 -43.31
C PHE A 324 -3.03 18.34 -42.42
N LYS A 325 -3.54 17.66 -41.38
CA LYS A 325 -4.42 18.30 -40.40
C LYS A 325 -3.69 19.48 -39.76
N LYS A 326 -4.39 20.62 -39.69
CA LYS A 326 -3.96 21.84 -39.00
C LYS A 326 -5.02 22.21 -37.97
N LEU A 327 -4.58 22.82 -36.87
CA LEU A 327 -5.48 23.47 -35.93
C LEU A 327 -5.83 24.86 -36.47
N TYR A 328 -7.10 25.10 -36.75
CA TYR A 328 -7.63 26.39 -37.17
C TYR A 328 -8.28 27.10 -35.98
N ILE A 329 -7.88 28.35 -35.74
CA ILE A 329 -8.36 29.21 -34.66
C ILE A 329 -8.80 30.56 -35.27
N GLU A 330 -10.00 31.01 -34.95
CA GLU A 330 -10.57 32.27 -35.47
C GLU A 330 -11.17 33.12 -34.35
N PHE A 331 -10.79 34.40 -34.36
CA PHE A 331 -11.24 35.48 -33.49
C PHE A 331 -11.84 36.60 -34.36
N PRO A 332 -12.56 37.59 -33.78
CA PRO A 332 -13.12 38.71 -34.54
C PRO A 332 -12.06 39.53 -35.29
N TYR A 333 -10.84 39.54 -34.77
CA TYR A 333 -9.72 40.33 -35.27
C TYR A 333 -8.62 39.49 -35.92
N GLY A 334 -8.73 38.17 -36.00
CA GLY A 334 -7.67 37.37 -36.63
C GLY A 334 -7.96 35.89 -36.81
N ARG A 335 -7.23 35.28 -37.74
CA ARG A 335 -7.33 33.85 -38.09
C ARG A 335 -5.94 33.23 -38.12
N TYR A 336 -5.79 32.08 -37.47
CA TYR A 336 -4.51 31.40 -37.30
C TYR A 336 -4.63 29.91 -37.61
N GLU A 337 -3.65 29.39 -38.36
CA GLU A 337 -3.51 27.97 -38.66
C GLU A 337 -2.21 27.43 -38.09
N PHE A 338 -2.28 26.44 -37.21
CA PHE A 338 -1.13 25.76 -36.62
C PHE A 338 -0.94 24.36 -37.17
N THR A 339 0.30 24.02 -37.50
CA THR A 339 0.75 22.65 -37.67
C THR A 339 1.27 22.14 -36.33
N LEU A 340 0.70 21.04 -35.88
CA LEU A 340 1.03 20.30 -34.67
C LEU A 340 1.27 18.83 -35.05
N PRO A 341 1.94 18.02 -34.20
CA PRO A 341 1.91 16.58 -34.35
C PRO A 341 0.46 16.06 -34.45
N PRO A 342 0.16 15.07 -35.32
CA PRO A 342 -1.22 14.69 -35.66
C PRO A 342 -2.06 14.33 -34.42
N ASN A 343 -1.45 13.59 -33.49
CA ASN A 343 -2.09 13.11 -32.25
C ASN A 343 -2.39 14.24 -31.26
N ASN A 344 -1.77 15.41 -31.43
CA ASN A 344 -1.88 16.53 -30.50
C ASN A 344 -2.97 17.53 -30.91
N ILE A 345 -3.46 17.51 -32.16
CA ILE A 345 -4.49 18.47 -32.60
C ILE A 345 -5.78 18.27 -31.81
N THR A 346 -6.24 17.02 -31.68
CA THR A 346 -7.44 16.68 -30.90
C THR A 346 -7.26 17.09 -29.44
N ARG A 347 -6.11 16.78 -28.83
CA ARG A 347 -5.81 17.16 -27.44
C ARG A 347 -5.85 18.67 -27.23
N VAL A 348 -5.25 19.44 -28.15
CA VAL A 348 -5.27 20.91 -28.06
C VAL A 348 -6.69 21.45 -28.22
N LEU A 349 -7.52 20.86 -29.08
CA LEU A 349 -8.94 21.22 -29.16
C LEU A 349 -9.64 21.00 -27.81
N ASP A 350 -9.43 19.84 -27.18
CA ASP A 350 -10.05 19.51 -25.90
C ASP A 350 -9.61 20.47 -24.79
N TYR A 351 -8.31 20.83 -24.73
CA TYR A 351 -7.81 21.81 -23.75
C TYR A 351 -8.32 23.23 -24.00
N ILE A 352 -8.52 23.65 -25.26
CA ILE A 352 -9.12 24.96 -25.56
C ILE A 352 -10.62 24.97 -25.19
N ILE A 353 -11.31 23.85 -25.34
CA ILE A 353 -12.70 23.72 -24.89
C ILE A 353 -12.76 23.74 -23.36
N LEU A 354 -11.88 22.99 -22.69
CA LEU A 354 -11.74 22.98 -21.23
C LEU A 354 -11.48 24.39 -20.71
N ALA A 355 -10.63 25.17 -21.40
CA ALA A 355 -10.29 26.54 -21.01
C ALA A 355 -11.49 27.46 -20.84
N ARG A 356 -12.54 27.29 -21.66
CA ARG A 356 -13.76 28.11 -21.57
C ARG A 356 -14.53 27.93 -20.27
N ASN A 357 -14.47 26.74 -19.70
CA ASN A 357 -15.27 26.35 -18.54
C ASN A 357 -14.36 25.92 -17.37
N PHE A 358 -13.08 26.29 -17.39
CA PHE A 358 -12.08 25.75 -16.46
C PHE A 358 -12.42 26.04 -15.00
N ASP A 359 -12.93 27.24 -14.71
CA ASP A 359 -13.33 27.63 -13.36
C ASP A 359 -14.61 26.91 -12.88
N ASP A 360 -15.47 26.50 -13.82
CA ASP A 360 -16.69 25.75 -13.50
C ASP A 360 -16.40 24.26 -13.29
N THR A 361 -15.46 23.70 -14.06
CA THR A 361 -15.13 22.26 -14.06
C THR A 361 -14.08 21.91 -13.00
N ILE A 362 -13.13 22.81 -12.73
CA ILE A 362 -12.02 22.56 -11.80
C ILE A 362 -12.19 23.44 -10.56
N LYS A 363 -12.85 22.86 -9.56
CA LYS A 363 -13.01 23.46 -8.24
C LYS A 363 -11.92 22.96 -7.32
N TYR A 364 -11.06 23.87 -6.89
CA TYR A 364 -10.03 23.58 -5.89
C TYR A 364 -10.66 23.48 -4.51
N ASP A 365 -10.48 22.36 -3.84
CA ASP A 365 -10.94 22.14 -2.47
C ASP A 365 -9.87 22.62 -1.47
N GLN A 366 -10.05 23.86 -1.01
CA GLN A 366 -9.14 24.48 -0.06
C GLN A 366 -9.19 23.82 1.33
N GLU A 367 -10.36 23.32 1.75
CA GLU A 367 -10.51 22.68 3.05
C GLU A 367 -9.73 21.36 3.09
N THR A 368 -9.85 20.56 2.03
CA THR A 368 -9.08 19.31 1.90
C THR A 368 -7.57 19.59 1.82
N ALA A 369 -7.16 20.65 1.12
CA ALA A 369 -5.75 21.05 1.07
C ALA A 369 -5.22 21.47 2.45
N GLU A 370 -6.00 22.18 3.26
CA GLU A 370 -5.65 22.54 4.63
C GLU A 370 -5.53 21.29 5.52
N ARG A 371 -6.49 20.35 5.41
CA ARG A 371 -6.42 19.06 6.12
C ARG A 371 -5.17 18.25 5.75
N LEU A 372 -4.81 18.21 4.46
CA LEU A 372 -3.57 17.57 3.99
C LEU A 372 -2.30 18.26 4.53
N ASN A 373 -2.31 19.58 4.68
CA ASN A 373 -1.18 20.29 5.27
C ASN A 373 -1.06 20.04 6.78
N ASN A 374 -2.18 19.79 7.45
CA ASN A 374 -2.24 19.59 8.90
C ASN A 374 -2.06 18.13 9.33
N ILE A 375 -2.28 17.15 8.44
CA ILE A 375 -2.06 15.74 8.79
C ILE A 375 -0.58 15.48 9.04
N TYR A 376 -0.31 14.78 10.14
CA TYR A 376 1.03 14.47 10.60
C TYR A 376 1.07 13.04 11.12
N ILE A 377 2.02 12.27 10.59
CA ILE A 377 2.30 10.88 10.93
C ILE A 377 3.77 10.80 11.33
N GLU A 378 4.00 10.25 12.52
CA GLU A 378 5.31 9.84 13.01
C GLU A 378 5.26 8.38 13.44
N LEU A 379 6.42 7.73 13.50
CA LEU A 379 6.58 6.38 14.03
C LEU A 379 7.32 6.36 15.37
N ASN A 380 7.64 7.53 15.95
CA ASN A 380 8.45 7.68 17.16
C ASN A 380 7.88 6.90 18.36
N ASP A 381 6.56 6.89 18.49
CA ASP A 381 5.82 6.14 19.50
C ASP A 381 6.05 4.62 19.37
N ILE A 382 5.91 4.08 18.15
CA ILE A 382 6.13 2.66 17.90
C ILE A 382 7.62 2.31 18.05
N THR A 383 8.52 3.17 17.55
CA THR A 383 9.96 2.99 17.68
C THR A 383 10.37 2.96 19.15
N ALA A 384 9.91 3.91 19.96
CA ALA A 384 10.18 3.93 21.39
C ALA A 384 9.65 2.68 22.08
N TYR A 385 8.40 2.28 21.79
CA TYR A 385 7.81 1.06 22.32
C TYR A 385 8.62 -0.21 21.99
N ILE A 386 9.07 -0.35 20.73
CA ILE A 386 9.94 -1.46 20.30
C ILE A 386 11.25 -1.44 21.08
N GLU A 387 11.94 -0.30 21.16
CA GLU A 387 13.24 -0.21 21.82
C GLU A 387 13.14 -0.47 23.32
N GLU A 388 12.16 0.11 24.01
CA GLU A 388 11.91 -0.12 25.42
C GLU A 388 11.62 -1.60 25.70
N THR A 389 10.80 -2.24 24.87
CA THR A 389 10.44 -3.65 25.03
C THR A 389 11.63 -4.56 24.77
N ILE A 390 12.41 -4.31 23.71
CA ILE A 390 13.64 -5.04 23.42
C ILE A 390 14.63 -4.91 24.59
N ASN A 391 14.87 -3.69 25.07
CA ASN A 391 15.78 -3.45 26.20
C ASN A 391 15.30 -4.17 27.47
N SER A 392 13.98 -4.27 27.69
CA SER A 392 13.40 -5.05 28.77
C SER A 392 13.74 -6.55 28.65
N PHE A 393 13.58 -7.16 27.46
CA PHE A 393 13.96 -8.56 27.22
C PHE A 393 15.45 -8.82 27.47
N PHE A 394 16.33 -7.96 26.98
CA PHE A 394 17.78 -8.13 27.19
C PHE A 394 18.19 -7.90 28.65
N SER A 395 17.55 -6.95 29.34
CA SER A 395 17.76 -6.74 30.78
C SER A 395 17.34 -7.96 31.59
N LEU A 396 16.19 -8.56 31.27
CA LEU A 396 15.73 -9.82 31.87
C LEU A 396 16.73 -10.94 31.60
N LYS A 397 17.20 -11.10 30.36
CA LYS A 397 18.19 -12.14 30.03
C LYS A 397 19.48 -11.98 30.83
N CYS A 398 19.96 -10.76 31.04
CA CYS A 398 21.12 -10.50 31.90
C CYS A 398 20.88 -10.93 33.35
N GLN A 399 19.67 -10.76 33.89
CA GLN A 399 19.31 -11.23 35.23
C GLN A 399 19.31 -12.76 35.33
N TYR A 400 18.80 -13.46 34.31
CA TYR A 400 18.87 -14.92 34.26
C TYR A 400 20.32 -15.43 34.25
N ASN A 401 21.19 -14.79 33.47
CA ASN A 401 22.59 -15.15 33.42
C ASN A 401 23.31 -14.93 34.78
N SER A 402 22.99 -13.86 35.51
CA SER A 402 23.61 -13.59 36.81
C SER A 402 23.11 -14.53 37.93
N ILE A 403 21.84 -14.93 37.89
CA ILE A 403 21.29 -15.93 38.83
C ILE A 403 21.99 -17.28 38.63
N ASN A 404 22.14 -17.72 37.38
CA ASN A 404 22.77 -19.00 37.05
C ASN A 404 24.27 -19.04 37.42
N GLN A 405 24.99 -17.91 37.29
CA GLN A 405 26.39 -17.80 37.72
C GLN A 405 26.55 -17.83 39.26
N ASN A 406 25.56 -17.33 40.00
CA ASN A 406 25.59 -17.33 41.46
C ASN A 406 25.22 -18.70 42.05
N SER A 407 24.37 -19.49 41.38
CA SER A 407 24.05 -20.87 41.81
C SER A 407 25.21 -21.85 41.66
N ASP A 408 26.11 -21.65 40.69
CA ASP A 408 27.28 -22.51 40.48
C ASP A 408 28.43 -22.24 41.48
N ASN A 409 28.36 -21.16 42.26
CA ASN A 409 29.36 -20.79 43.27
C ASN A 409 28.98 -21.13 44.73
N LEU A 410 27.88 -21.84 44.96
CA LEU A 410 27.53 -22.33 46.29
C LEU A 410 28.21 -23.67 46.58
N ILE A 411 29.40 -23.60 47.16
CA ILE A 411 30.02 -24.72 47.90
C ILE A 411 29.01 -25.20 48.96
N PRO A 412 28.71 -26.51 49.06
CA PRO A 412 27.79 -27.00 50.08
C PRO A 412 28.46 -26.92 51.45
N ILE A 413 28.11 -25.90 52.24
CA ILE A 413 28.41 -25.89 53.67
C ILE A 413 27.48 -26.92 54.31
N SER A 414 28.07 -28.03 54.73
CA SER A 414 27.46 -29.07 55.53
C SER A 414 26.72 -28.49 56.73
N MET A 415 25.51 -28.99 56.95
CA MET A 415 24.70 -28.72 58.14
C MET A 415 25.42 -29.10 59.42
N ALA A 416 25.58 -28.16 60.33
CA ALA A 416 25.64 -28.40 61.77
C ALA A 416 25.19 -27.13 62.53
N GLY A 417 24.12 -27.26 63.31
CA GLY A 417 23.80 -26.35 64.42
C GLY A 417 22.97 -25.10 64.08
N GLN A 418 21.66 -25.21 64.24
CA GLN A 418 20.83 -24.11 64.78
C GLN A 418 21.33 -23.77 66.20
N PRO A 419 21.30 -22.50 66.66
CA PRO A 419 20.01 -21.90 67.07
C PRO A 419 19.81 -20.40 66.78
N ASN A 420 18.53 -20.06 66.57
CA ASN A 420 17.81 -18.82 66.93
C ASN A 420 18.58 -17.49 66.96
N TYR A 421 18.20 -16.53 66.10
CA TYR A 421 17.91 -15.13 66.50
C TYR A 421 17.18 -14.37 65.37
N ILE A 422 16.13 -13.63 65.75
CA ILE A 422 15.33 -12.68 64.95
C ILE A 422 16.03 -11.30 65.01
N PRO A 423 15.94 -10.44 63.98
CA PRO A 423 16.97 -9.46 63.64
C PRO A 423 16.78 -8.07 64.27
N GLN A 424 17.90 -7.39 64.57
CA GLN A 424 17.96 -5.95 64.78
C GLN A 424 19.17 -5.33 64.04
N ASP A 425 18.89 -4.15 63.48
CA ASP A 425 19.77 -3.04 63.14
C ASP A 425 20.68 -3.12 61.90
N ILE A 426 20.24 -2.37 60.88
CA ILE A 426 21.00 -1.91 59.71
C ILE A 426 21.68 -0.58 60.06
N PRO A 427 23.02 -0.44 59.93
CA PRO A 427 23.64 0.86 59.73
C PRO A 427 23.83 1.15 58.24
N ARG A 428 23.39 2.35 57.85
CA ARG A 428 23.71 3.00 56.58
C ARG A 428 25.23 3.10 56.38
N ILE A 429 25.72 2.68 55.22
CA ILE A 429 27.00 3.16 54.66
C ILE A 429 26.73 3.76 53.29
N GLN A 430 26.95 5.07 53.20
CA GLN A 430 27.12 5.84 51.96
C GLN A 430 28.47 5.47 51.33
N GLN A 431 28.52 5.08 50.05
CA GLN A 431 29.67 5.37 49.17
C GLN A 431 29.22 5.62 47.73
N GLN A 432 29.86 6.63 47.14
CA GLN A 432 29.62 7.23 45.83
C GLN A 432 30.12 6.36 44.66
N PRO A 433 29.63 6.58 43.42
CA PRO A 433 30.23 6.00 42.23
C PRO A 433 31.39 6.85 41.68
N TYR A 434 32.52 6.18 41.45
CA TYR A 434 33.67 6.63 40.66
C TYR A 434 33.30 6.80 39.17
N GLN A 435 33.74 7.89 38.56
CA GLN A 435 33.78 8.08 37.10
C GLN A 435 35.23 8.04 36.59
N PRO A 436 35.51 7.49 35.39
CA PRO A 436 36.84 7.54 34.80
C PRO A 436 37.07 8.79 33.95
N HIS A 437 38.24 9.39 34.15
CA HIS A 437 38.78 10.57 33.47
C HIS A 437 39.06 10.34 31.98
N LEU A 438 38.72 11.34 31.15
CA LEU A 438 39.25 11.54 29.80
C LEU A 438 40.11 12.81 29.77
N ASN A 439 41.34 12.66 29.27
CA ASN A 439 42.34 13.72 29.13
C ASN A 439 42.07 14.60 27.90
N HIS A 440 42.15 15.92 28.09
CA HIS A 440 42.42 16.92 27.06
C HIS A 440 43.89 17.34 27.08
N PRO A 441 44.39 17.92 25.98
CA PRO A 441 45.16 19.15 26.14
C PRO A 441 44.68 20.30 25.25
N ASN A 442 44.92 21.50 25.80
CA ASN A 442 44.51 22.84 25.39
C ASN A 442 44.99 23.31 24.02
N TYR A 443 44.22 24.23 23.40
CA TYR A 443 44.73 25.50 22.83
C TYR A 443 43.58 26.54 22.69
N ILE A 444 43.86 27.77 23.15
CA ILE A 444 43.14 29.07 23.01
C ILE A 444 44.09 29.97 22.17
N PRO A 445 43.78 31.14 21.52
CA PRO A 445 42.63 32.10 21.61
C PRO A 445 42.07 32.57 20.22
N ASN A 446 40.97 33.34 20.05
CA ASN A 446 40.78 34.78 20.38
C ASN A 446 39.41 35.29 19.81
N MET A 447 38.94 36.44 20.32
CA MET A 447 37.97 37.44 19.76
C MET A 447 36.56 37.64 20.42
N PRO A 448 36.00 38.88 20.41
CA PRO A 448 35.64 39.66 21.62
C PRO A 448 34.10 39.92 21.81
N PRO A 449 33.66 40.68 22.85
CA PRO A 449 32.29 40.64 23.36
C PRO A 449 31.36 41.72 22.78
N GLN A 450 30.06 41.41 22.72
CA GLN A 450 28.98 42.38 22.51
C GLN A 450 28.01 42.36 23.69
N ASN A 451 27.51 43.55 23.99
CA ASN A 451 26.91 43.97 25.24
C ASN A 451 25.49 44.49 24.95
N TYR A 452 24.57 44.27 25.90
CA TYR A 452 23.32 44.98 26.20
C TYR A 452 22.05 44.88 25.32
N GLN A 453 21.03 44.30 25.98
CA GLN A 453 19.64 44.77 26.22
C GLN A 453 18.73 45.19 25.05
N VAL A 454 17.54 44.55 24.95
CA VAL A 454 16.20 45.19 24.98
C VAL A 454 15.16 44.18 25.51
N SER A 455 14.18 44.72 26.23
CA SER A 455 13.21 44.10 27.13
C SER A 455 11.80 43.94 26.53
N GLN A 456 11.04 42.96 27.07
CA GLN A 456 9.57 42.93 27.34
C GLN A 456 8.57 42.64 26.18
N PRO A 457 7.32 42.21 26.46
CA PRO A 457 6.83 41.31 27.53
C PRO A 457 5.80 40.23 27.09
N ILE A 458 5.61 39.24 27.96
CA ILE A 458 4.61 38.15 27.90
C ILE A 458 3.40 38.52 28.77
N PRO A 459 2.13 38.29 28.37
CA PRO A 459 0.97 38.45 29.25
C PRO A 459 0.69 37.18 30.07
N GLN A 460 0.66 37.32 31.39
CA GLN A 460 0.14 36.33 32.34
C GLN A 460 -1.40 36.35 32.34
N ARG A 461 -2.04 35.18 32.45
CA ARG A 461 -3.47 35.04 32.79
C ARG A 461 -3.61 34.51 34.21
N GLU A 462 -4.54 35.14 34.92
CA GLU A 462 -4.86 35.03 36.33
C GLU A 462 -5.56 33.73 36.70
N TYR A 463 -5.23 33.21 37.88
CA TYR A 463 -5.97 32.20 38.63
C TYR A 463 -7.08 32.87 39.45
N GLN A 464 -8.28 32.27 39.48
CA GLN A 464 -9.31 32.57 40.48
C GLN A 464 -9.83 31.29 41.14
N ASN A 465 -9.45 31.14 42.41
CA ASN A 465 -10.23 30.79 43.62
C ASN A 465 -11.36 29.73 43.60
N LEU A 466 -11.16 28.73 44.46
CA LEU A 466 -12.14 27.87 45.17
C LEU A 466 -12.98 28.66 46.21
N PRO A 467 -14.10 28.09 46.72
CA PRO A 467 -14.12 27.60 48.13
C PRO A 467 -15.04 26.32 48.32
N PRO A 468 -15.38 25.84 49.54
CA PRO A 468 -14.63 24.82 50.30
C PRO A 468 -15.44 23.57 50.77
N GLN A 469 -14.69 22.50 51.07
CA GLN A 469 -14.79 21.44 52.12
C GLN A 469 -16.15 21.10 52.81
N ILE A 470 -16.41 19.78 53.03
CA ILE A 470 -16.72 19.15 54.35
C ILE A 470 -16.67 17.59 54.28
N ASN A 471 -15.74 17.04 55.07
CA ASN A 471 -15.67 15.82 55.91
C ASN A 471 -16.08 14.37 55.50
N ASN A 472 -15.07 13.51 55.69
CA ASN A 472 -14.97 12.31 56.54
C ASN A 472 -15.93 11.12 56.35
N ASN A 473 -15.38 9.95 56.03
CA ASN A 473 -15.21 8.87 57.03
C ASN A 473 -14.28 7.75 56.55
N VAL A 474 -13.74 7.05 57.54
CA VAL A 474 -12.48 6.31 57.58
C VAL A 474 -12.73 4.92 58.19
N TYR A 475 -12.04 3.90 57.64
CA TYR A 475 -11.73 2.53 58.13
C TYR A 475 -12.83 1.44 58.23
N PRO A 476 -12.47 0.12 58.28
CA PRO A 476 -11.18 -0.57 57.97
C PRO A 476 -11.29 -1.91 57.17
N ASN A 477 -10.11 -2.43 56.81
CA ASN A 477 -9.75 -3.81 56.40
C ASN A 477 -10.47 -4.94 57.15
N GLN A 478 -10.81 -6.01 56.43
CA GLN A 478 -10.73 -7.40 56.93
C GLN A 478 -10.26 -8.35 55.82
N ASP A 479 -9.33 -9.23 56.22
CA ASP A 479 -8.64 -10.25 55.45
C ASP A 479 -9.52 -11.48 55.09
N PRO A 480 -9.04 -12.36 54.19
CA PRO A 480 -9.79 -13.45 53.58
C PRO A 480 -9.62 -14.78 54.33
N GLN A 481 -10.69 -15.58 54.41
CA GLN A 481 -10.68 -17.06 54.48
C GLN A 481 -12.11 -17.60 54.69
N ASN A 482 -12.67 -18.29 53.69
CA ASN A 482 -13.20 -19.66 53.80
C ASN A 482 -14.11 -20.08 52.64
N MET A 483 -13.60 -21.08 51.91
CA MET A 483 -14.20 -22.34 51.45
C MET A 483 -15.71 -22.49 51.20
N PHE A 484 -16.00 -22.95 49.97
CA PHE A 484 -16.87 -24.06 49.54
C PHE A 484 -18.17 -24.35 50.34
N ILE A 485 -19.31 -24.37 49.62
CA ILE A 485 -20.30 -25.47 49.61
C ILE A 485 -21.37 -25.20 48.52
N TYR A 486 -21.76 -26.29 47.83
CA TYR A 486 -22.81 -26.42 46.81
C TYR A 486 -24.22 -26.00 47.27
N GLY A 487 -25.04 -25.51 46.34
CA GLY A 487 -26.50 -25.53 46.52
C GLY A 487 -27.29 -24.63 45.58
N ASN A 488 -27.80 -25.20 44.49
CA ASN A 488 -28.82 -24.58 43.65
C ASN A 488 -30.20 -24.78 44.31
N PRO A 489 -31.03 -23.74 44.46
CA PRO A 489 -32.40 -23.90 43.98
C PRO A 489 -32.97 -22.66 43.28
N ARG A 490 -33.74 -22.95 42.22
CA ARG A 490 -34.61 -22.02 41.51
C ARG A 490 -35.68 -21.43 42.44
N VAL A 491 -35.78 -20.11 42.52
CA VAL A 491 -37.05 -19.40 42.81
C VAL A 491 -37.09 -18.08 42.03
N ASN A 492 -38.24 -17.86 41.38
CA ASN A 492 -38.66 -16.63 40.72
C ASN A 492 -38.64 -15.41 41.67
N SER A 493 -38.03 -14.31 41.23
CA SER A 493 -38.47 -12.98 41.63
C SER A 493 -38.05 -11.94 40.59
N GLN A 494 -39.07 -11.31 40.00
CA GLN A 494 -38.97 -10.07 39.23
C GLN A 494 -38.33 -8.98 40.09
N TYR A 495 -37.21 -8.40 39.66
CA TYR A 495 -36.85 -7.00 39.94
C TYR A 495 -35.81 -6.52 38.93
N ASN A 496 -36.00 -5.28 38.48
CA ASN A 496 -35.22 -4.57 37.47
C ASN A 496 -33.74 -4.40 37.87
N GLN A 497 -32.81 -4.80 36.99
CA GLN A 497 -31.41 -4.38 36.95
C GLN A 497 -30.94 -4.30 35.47
N PRO A 498 -30.01 -3.39 35.12
CA PRO A 498 -29.62 -3.07 33.75
C PRO A 498 -28.63 -4.09 33.19
N TYR A 499 -28.92 -4.65 32.02
CA TYR A 499 -28.09 -5.67 31.37
C TYR A 499 -27.03 -5.04 30.45
N TYR A 500 -25.76 -5.15 30.85
CA TYR A 500 -24.64 -5.35 29.94
C TYR A 500 -24.69 -6.83 29.51
N ASP A 501 -24.66 -7.11 28.21
CA ASP A 501 -24.64 -8.49 27.69
C ASP A 501 -23.55 -8.68 26.64
N ASN A 502 -22.38 -9.09 27.11
CA ASN A 502 -21.39 -9.82 26.32
C ASN A 502 -21.81 -11.28 26.29
N ARG A 503 -22.34 -11.77 25.17
CA ARG A 503 -22.51 -13.21 24.92
C ARG A 503 -21.83 -13.63 23.62
N PHE A 504 -20.61 -14.13 23.77
CA PHE A 504 -19.99 -15.04 22.81
C PHE A 504 -20.75 -16.38 22.86
N ILE A 505 -21.20 -16.85 21.70
CA ILE A 505 -21.69 -18.21 21.52
C ILE A 505 -20.55 -19.02 20.89
N PRO A 506 -20.09 -20.12 21.48
CA PRO A 506 -19.09 -20.97 20.85
C PRO A 506 -19.68 -21.65 19.62
N GLN A 507 -18.99 -21.52 18.48
CA GLN A 507 -19.30 -22.29 17.27
C GLN A 507 -18.95 -23.77 17.49
N ASN A 508 -19.83 -24.64 17.00
CA ASN A 508 -19.68 -26.09 17.07
C ASN A 508 -18.57 -26.54 16.10
N LEU A 509 -17.55 -27.25 16.59
CA LEU A 509 -16.28 -27.51 15.89
C LEU A 509 -16.32 -28.59 14.77
N TYR A 510 -17.49 -29.14 14.43
CA TYR A 510 -17.57 -30.30 13.53
C TYR A 510 -18.26 -30.08 12.16
N GLU A 511 -18.82 -28.90 11.85
CA GLU A 511 -19.39 -28.63 10.51
C GLU A 511 -19.26 -27.13 10.10
N PRO A 512 -18.18 -26.70 9.41
CA PRO A 512 -17.96 -25.30 9.08
C PRO A 512 -18.79 -24.76 7.89
N ASN A 513 -19.52 -25.60 7.15
CA ASN A 513 -20.18 -25.19 5.89
C ASN A 513 -21.72 -25.28 5.89
N ARG A 514 -22.37 -25.44 7.04
CA ARG A 514 -23.83 -25.49 7.10
C ARG A 514 -24.42 -24.10 7.36
N ILE A 515 -24.98 -23.49 6.32
CA ILE A 515 -25.80 -22.27 6.44
C ILE A 515 -27.07 -22.62 7.22
N GLN A 516 -27.11 -22.25 8.51
CA GLN A 516 -28.34 -22.25 9.28
C GLN A 516 -29.16 -21.01 8.91
N ASN A 517 -30.18 -21.20 8.06
CA ASN A 517 -31.26 -20.24 7.95
C ASN A 517 -32.01 -20.23 9.29
N TYR A 518 -31.93 -19.15 10.04
CA TYR A 518 -32.81 -18.89 11.17
C TYR A 518 -33.55 -17.56 11.06
N GLU A 519 -34.67 -17.58 11.74
CA GLU A 519 -35.93 -16.94 11.40
C GLU A 519 -36.02 -15.44 11.65
N ARG A 520 -36.97 -14.86 10.93
CA ARG A 520 -37.37 -13.46 10.91
C ARG A 520 -38.26 -13.14 12.12
N ASN A 521 -37.70 -12.55 13.17
CA ASN A 521 -38.46 -11.80 14.19
C ASN A 521 -38.25 -10.30 13.94
N ARG A 522 -39.20 -9.63 13.28
CA ARG A 522 -40.35 -8.92 13.87
C ARG A 522 -39.91 -7.82 14.85
N PHE A 523 -39.69 -6.64 14.29
CA PHE A 523 -39.88 -5.39 15.03
C PHE A 523 -40.96 -4.54 14.35
N ASN A 524 -41.88 -4.08 15.19
CA ASN A 524 -42.97 -3.17 14.91
C ASN A 524 -42.44 -1.81 14.42
N THR A 525 -42.84 -1.41 13.22
CA THR A 525 -42.99 0.01 12.89
C THR A 525 -44.38 0.21 12.29
N ARG A 526 -45.20 0.94 13.07
CA ARG A 526 -46.49 1.46 12.64
C ARG A 526 -46.24 2.63 11.69
N ASN A 527 -47.05 2.65 10.63
CA ASN A 527 -47.36 3.73 9.68
C ASN A 527 -46.70 3.69 8.29
N ASN A 528 -47.61 3.54 7.31
CA ASN A 528 -47.54 3.76 5.85
C ASN A 528 -46.98 2.64 4.97
N ASN A 529 -47.76 1.55 4.87
CA ASN A 529 -47.76 0.64 3.71
C ASN A 529 -48.80 1.10 2.68
N GLN A 530 -48.37 1.67 1.55
CA GLN A 530 -49.12 1.54 0.30
C GLN A 530 -48.62 0.29 -0.41
N ARG A 531 -49.47 -0.74 -0.46
CA ARG A 531 -49.22 -1.98 -1.21
C ARG A 531 -49.18 -1.66 -2.71
N ILE A 532 -48.07 -2.00 -3.36
CA ILE A 532 -48.00 -2.02 -4.83
C ILE A 532 -48.91 -3.13 -5.33
N ASP A 533 -49.90 -2.76 -6.14
CA ASP A 533 -50.87 -3.64 -6.78
C ASP A 533 -50.16 -4.76 -7.57
N PRO A 534 -50.50 -6.05 -7.37
CA PRO A 534 -49.94 -7.17 -8.15
C PRO A 534 -50.12 -7.01 -9.67
N ASN A 535 -51.08 -6.21 -10.15
CA ASN A 535 -51.21 -5.88 -11.57
C ASN A 535 -50.09 -4.97 -12.08
N ASN A 536 -49.59 -4.04 -11.26
CA ASN A 536 -48.47 -3.16 -11.63
C ASN A 536 -47.15 -3.93 -11.73
N LYS A 537 -46.95 -4.95 -10.89
CA LYS A 537 -45.80 -5.87 -11.02
C LYS A 537 -45.87 -6.67 -12.32
N LYS A 538 -47.07 -7.11 -12.73
CA LYS A 538 -47.28 -7.86 -13.98
C LYS A 538 -47.09 -6.99 -15.23
N ILE A 539 -47.45 -5.71 -15.16
CA ILE A 539 -47.19 -4.72 -16.23
C ILE A 539 -45.70 -4.41 -16.37
N LEU A 540 -44.98 -4.27 -15.25
CA LEU A 540 -43.54 -4.04 -15.25
C LEU A 540 -42.76 -5.22 -15.84
N MET A 541 -43.15 -6.45 -15.50
CA MET A 541 -42.54 -7.66 -16.06
C MET A 541 -42.82 -7.80 -17.56
N ARG A 542 -44.02 -7.44 -18.04
CA ARG A 542 -44.34 -7.40 -19.48
C ARG A 542 -43.55 -6.34 -20.24
N LYS A 543 -43.32 -5.16 -19.65
CA LYS A 543 -42.50 -4.11 -20.26
C LYS A 543 -41.02 -4.50 -20.33
N LEU A 544 -40.52 -5.22 -19.33
CA LEU A 544 -39.16 -5.79 -19.32
C LEU A 544 -38.99 -6.89 -20.38
N GLU A 545 -39.97 -7.79 -20.53
CA GLU A 545 -39.96 -8.80 -21.61
C GLU A 545 -40.04 -8.18 -23.01
N GLN A 546 -40.81 -7.10 -23.19
CA GLN A 546 -40.90 -6.39 -24.47
C GLN A 546 -39.61 -5.63 -24.80
N ALA A 547 -38.94 -5.04 -23.80
CA ALA A 547 -37.65 -4.37 -23.98
C ALA A 547 -36.53 -5.37 -24.34
N GLN A 548 -36.62 -6.61 -23.85
CA GLN A 548 -35.65 -7.67 -24.15
C GLN A 548 -35.89 -8.33 -25.52
N LYS A 549 -37.14 -8.39 -26.01
CA LYS A 549 -37.48 -9.01 -27.30
C LYS A 549 -37.17 -8.16 -28.53
N ASN A 550 -37.11 -6.83 -28.41
CA ASN A 550 -36.95 -5.93 -29.56
C ASN A 550 -35.50 -5.48 -29.81
N GLY A 551 -34.52 -6.07 -29.13
CA GLY A 551 -33.11 -5.71 -29.26
C GLY A 551 -32.34 -6.60 -30.23
N LEU A 552 -32.75 -6.73 -31.50
CA LEU A 552 -31.89 -7.13 -32.63
C LEU A 552 -32.63 -7.10 -33.99
N LEU A 553 -31.98 -6.45 -34.97
CA LEU A 553 -32.10 -6.51 -36.44
C LEU A 553 -32.88 -5.43 -37.21
N HIS A 554 -32.08 -4.75 -38.06
CA HIS A 554 -32.33 -4.23 -39.41
C HIS A 554 -33.16 -2.95 -39.61
N SER A 555 -32.46 -1.97 -40.21
CA SER A 555 -33.00 -0.87 -41.00
C SER A 555 -33.73 -1.37 -42.25
N PRO A 556 -34.72 -0.60 -42.72
CA PRO A 556 -34.76 -0.30 -44.14
C PRO A 556 -34.85 1.20 -44.42
N GLU A 557 -34.15 1.60 -45.47
CA GLU A 557 -34.32 2.84 -46.23
C GLU A 557 -35.76 2.93 -46.80
N VAL A 558 -36.32 4.14 -46.91
CA VAL A 558 -37.13 4.62 -48.05
C VAL A 558 -37.19 6.16 -48.01
N ASN A 559 -36.92 6.79 -49.16
CA ASN A 559 -37.16 8.20 -49.52
C ASN A 559 -38.67 8.54 -49.54
N ASP A 560 -39.06 9.77 -49.17
CA ASP A 560 -39.68 10.71 -50.13
C ASP A 560 -40.16 12.03 -49.50
N SER A 561 -40.24 13.00 -50.42
CA SER A 561 -40.52 14.43 -50.36
C SER A 561 -41.99 14.82 -50.08
N TYR A 562 -42.19 16.01 -49.46
CA TYR A 562 -43.08 17.14 -49.88
C TYR A 562 -43.77 17.93 -48.72
N ASP A 563 -43.54 19.25 -48.73
CA ASP A 563 -44.39 20.44 -48.48
C ASP A 563 -45.38 20.60 -47.27
N ILE A 564 -44.99 21.49 -46.33
CA ILE A 564 -45.58 22.81 -45.88
C ILE A 564 -47.11 23.04 -46.13
N PRO A 565 -47.98 23.64 -45.22
CA PRO A 565 -47.80 24.90 -44.47
C PRO A 565 -48.41 25.12 -43.05
N GLN A 566 -47.80 26.09 -42.33
CA GLN A 566 -48.30 27.14 -41.40
C GLN A 566 -49.66 27.03 -40.68
N ARG A 567 -49.68 27.21 -39.34
CA ARG A 567 -50.09 28.45 -38.62
C ARG A 567 -50.17 28.29 -37.09
N ASP A 568 -49.50 29.26 -36.43
CA ASP A 568 -49.82 30.07 -35.24
C ASP A 568 -50.38 29.53 -33.91
N HIS A 569 -49.79 30.16 -32.88
CA HIS A 569 -50.17 30.40 -31.48
C HIS A 569 -49.64 29.44 -30.42
N GLY A 570 -48.81 30.03 -29.56
CA GLY A 570 -48.07 29.37 -28.51
C GLY A 570 -48.73 29.40 -27.14
N SER A 571 -48.14 28.65 -26.23
CA SER A 571 -47.88 29.06 -24.84
C SER A 571 -47.01 28.02 -24.15
N TYR A 572 -46.23 28.53 -23.21
CA TYR A 572 -45.16 27.90 -22.45
C TYR A 572 -45.53 26.60 -21.72
N SER A 573 -44.65 25.60 -21.80
CA SER A 573 -44.28 24.76 -20.64
C SER A 573 -42.95 24.03 -20.88
N ASN A 574 -42.02 24.22 -19.95
CA ASN A 574 -40.67 23.68 -19.90
C ASN A 574 -40.62 22.14 -20.01
N LEU A 575 -39.85 21.64 -20.98
CA LEU A 575 -39.27 20.29 -20.99
C LEU A 575 -37.81 20.42 -21.42
N ASN A 576 -36.91 20.56 -20.45
CA ASN A 576 -35.48 20.50 -20.67
C ASN A 576 -34.79 19.80 -19.48
N GLU A 577 -35.23 18.58 -19.17
CA GLU A 577 -34.44 17.62 -18.40
C GLU A 577 -34.07 16.46 -19.32
N GLY A 578 -32.93 16.59 -19.99
CA GLY A 578 -32.44 15.53 -20.88
C GLY A 578 -31.03 15.71 -21.43
N LYS A 579 -30.26 16.71 -20.98
CA LYS A 579 -28.91 16.99 -21.48
C LYS A 579 -27.90 17.39 -20.38
N ARG A 580 -27.90 16.71 -19.24
CA ARG A 580 -26.87 16.92 -18.19
C ARG A 580 -25.80 15.82 -18.06
N SER A 581 -25.82 14.77 -18.89
CA SER A 581 -24.92 13.61 -18.70
C SER A 581 -23.82 13.46 -19.75
N ARG A 582 -23.10 14.54 -20.11
CA ARG A 582 -21.90 14.44 -20.97
C ARG A 582 -20.66 15.19 -20.48
N TYR A 583 -20.72 15.86 -19.32
CA TYR A 583 -19.61 16.70 -18.84
C TYR A 583 -18.87 16.15 -17.61
N ASN A 584 -19.36 15.06 -16.99
CA ASN A 584 -18.69 14.42 -15.85
C ASN A 584 -17.54 13.47 -16.26
N ASP A 585 -17.29 13.25 -17.56
CA ASP A 585 -16.22 12.35 -18.03
C ASP A 585 -14.85 13.03 -18.13
N TYR A 586 -14.76 14.36 -18.00
CA TYR A 586 -13.48 15.07 -18.10
C TYR A 586 -12.56 14.87 -16.88
N SER A 587 -13.10 14.50 -15.71
CA SER A 587 -12.27 14.15 -14.54
C SER A 587 -11.69 12.73 -14.62
N LYS A 588 -12.33 11.81 -15.36
CA LYS A 588 -11.87 10.42 -15.54
C LYS A 588 -10.86 10.25 -16.68
N ASN A 589 -10.86 11.13 -17.69
CA ASN A 589 -9.98 11.07 -18.86
C ASN A 589 -8.92 12.19 -18.85
N HIS A 590 -8.18 12.35 -17.74
CA HIS A 590 -7.03 13.24 -17.77
C HIS A 590 -5.95 12.57 -18.65
N LEU A 591 -5.61 13.21 -19.77
CA LEU A 591 -4.75 12.67 -20.85
C LEU A 591 -3.27 12.45 -20.45
N SER A 592 -2.96 12.27 -19.15
CA SER A 592 -1.61 12.08 -18.61
C SER A 592 -0.92 10.84 -19.17
N GLU A 593 -1.67 9.76 -19.41
CA GLU A 593 -1.17 8.49 -19.99
C GLU A 593 -0.46 8.68 -21.33
N TYR A 594 -0.75 9.77 -22.04
CA TYR A 594 -0.17 10.03 -23.35
C TYR A 594 1.02 11.01 -23.35
N PHE A 595 1.59 11.31 -22.18
CA PHE A 595 2.79 12.15 -22.06
C PHE A 595 4.08 11.35 -21.83
N ASN A 596 3.98 10.04 -21.56
CA ASN A 596 5.11 9.12 -21.41
C ASN A 596 5.32 8.31 -22.70
N GLN A 597 5.75 8.94 -23.79
CA GLN A 597 6.18 8.19 -25.00
C GLN A 597 7.43 8.82 -25.62
N ASP A 598 8.59 8.54 -25.01
CA ASP A 598 9.79 8.22 -25.78
C ASP A 598 9.75 6.72 -26.08
N ASN A 599 8.89 6.35 -27.05
CA ASN A 599 8.99 5.20 -27.95
C ASN A 599 7.61 4.91 -28.57
N PHE A 600 7.65 4.68 -29.88
CA PHE A 600 6.52 4.37 -30.76
C PHE A 600 5.75 3.12 -30.34
N ILE A 601 4.41 3.21 -30.28
CA ILE A 601 3.49 2.25 -30.92
C ILE A 601 2.32 3.05 -31.52
N PRO A 602 1.97 2.92 -32.83
CA PRO A 602 0.87 3.66 -33.43
C PRO A 602 -0.48 3.05 -33.09
N ASN A 603 -1.37 3.83 -32.49
CA ASN A 603 -2.80 3.54 -32.42
C ASN A 603 -3.49 3.90 -33.75
N ASP A 604 -3.64 2.92 -34.64
CA ASP A 604 -4.48 3.00 -35.84
C ASP A 604 -5.72 2.08 -35.70
N LEU A 605 -6.70 2.51 -34.89
CA LEU A 605 -8.04 1.92 -34.85
C LEU A 605 -8.97 2.58 -35.89
N ASN A 606 -8.54 2.61 -37.14
CA ASN A 606 -9.45 2.95 -38.25
C ASN A 606 -9.01 2.32 -39.59
N THR A 607 -8.68 1.03 -39.55
CA THR A 607 -8.60 0.20 -40.76
C THR A 607 -9.66 -0.88 -40.69
N ASN A 608 -10.40 -1.07 -41.78
CA ASN A 608 -11.35 -2.15 -41.99
C ASN A 608 -10.63 -3.51 -41.88
N ARG A 609 -10.38 -3.98 -40.66
CA ARG A 609 -9.74 -5.26 -40.36
C ARG A 609 -10.82 -6.33 -40.17
N THR A 610 -10.73 -7.40 -40.94
CA THR A 610 -11.49 -8.63 -40.72
C THR A 610 -10.87 -9.39 -39.55
N TYR A 611 -11.45 -9.25 -38.36
CA TYR A 611 -11.07 -10.00 -37.17
C TYR A 611 -11.50 -11.47 -37.29
N SER A 612 -10.70 -12.38 -36.76
CA SER A 612 -11.10 -13.78 -36.64
C SER A 612 -12.21 -13.94 -35.59
N LYS A 613 -13.05 -14.98 -35.69
CA LYS A 613 -14.11 -15.24 -34.69
C LYS A 613 -13.56 -15.32 -33.25
N LYS A 614 -12.35 -15.86 -33.07
CA LYS A 614 -11.67 -15.95 -31.77
C LYS A 614 -11.24 -14.57 -31.23
N GLU A 615 -10.76 -13.67 -32.10
CA GLU A 615 -10.40 -12.29 -31.71
C GLU A 615 -11.62 -11.47 -31.30
N ILE A 616 -12.73 -11.61 -32.02
CA ILE A 616 -14.00 -10.94 -31.68
C ILE A 616 -14.49 -11.40 -30.30
N GLU A 617 -14.34 -12.68 -29.97
CA GLU A 617 -14.70 -13.22 -28.66
C GLU A 617 -13.81 -12.66 -27.54
N LYS A 618 -12.49 -12.56 -27.76
CA LYS A 618 -11.56 -11.96 -26.79
C LYS A 618 -11.86 -10.47 -26.56
N LEU A 619 -12.11 -9.70 -27.63
CA LEU A 619 -12.50 -8.29 -27.53
C LEU A 619 -13.84 -8.10 -26.80
N ARG A 620 -14.77 -9.04 -26.95
CA ARG A 620 -16.04 -9.04 -26.20
C ARG A 620 -15.80 -9.25 -24.71
N LYS A 621 -14.98 -10.25 -24.35
CA LYS A 621 -14.61 -10.53 -22.95
C LYS A 621 -13.88 -9.35 -22.31
N LEU A 622 -12.97 -8.71 -23.04
CA LEU A 622 -12.29 -7.50 -22.57
C LEU A 622 -13.28 -6.38 -22.24
N ARG A 623 -14.24 -6.10 -23.15
CA ARG A 623 -15.29 -5.11 -22.91
C ARG A 623 -16.20 -5.47 -21.72
N ASP A 624 -16.47 -6.74 -21.51
CA ASP A 624 -17.30 -7.19 -20.40
C ASP A 624 -16.56 -7.04 -19.06
N PHE A 625 -15.26 -7.33 -19.01
CA PHE A 625 -14.41 -7.04 -17.84
C PHE A 625 -14.26 -5.54 -17.55
N GLU A 626 -14.12 -4.70 -18.58
CA GLU A 626 -14.10 -3.23 -18.42
C GLU A 626 -15.41 -2.70 -17.81
N LYS A 627 -16.56 -3.24 -18.22
CA LYS A 627 -17.86 -2.90 -17.62
C LYS A 627 -17.97 -3.36 -16.18
N GLU A 628 -17.47 -4.55 -15.87
CA GLU A 628 -17.48 -5.11 -14.52
C GLU A 628 -16.61 -4.25 -13.59
N LYS A 629 -15.40 -3.88 -14.03
CA LYS A 629 -14.53 -2.94 -13.33
C LYS A 629 -15.24 -1.62 -13.05
N TYR A 630 -15.86 -1.03 -14.06
CA TYR A 630 -16.61 0.22 -13.90
C TYR A 630 -17.74 0.10 -12.87
N SER A 631 -18.46 -1.02 -12.87
CA SER A 631 -19.53 -1.27 -11.88
C SER A 631 -18.99 -1.38 -10.45
N LEU A 632 -17.81 -1.98 -10.26
CA LEU A 632 -17.16 -2.07 -8.96
C LEU A 632 -16.62 -0.72 -8.50
N ASP A 633 -16.06 0.08 -9.40
CA ASP A 633 -15.61 1.45 -9.09
C ASP A 633 -16.77 2.35 -8.65
N GLU A 634 -17.94 2.25 -9.31
CA GLU A 634 -19.14 2.99 -8.87
C GLU A 634 -19.68 2.45 -7.53
N THR A 635 -19.51 1.15 -7.25
CA THR A 635 -19.87 0.56 -5.95
C THR A 635 -18.93 1.04 -4.84
N LEU A 636 -17.65 1.20 -5.11
CA LEU A 636 -16.68 1.80 -4.18
C LEU A 636 -17.05 3.25 -3.85
N LYS A 637 -17.36 4.08 -4.86
CA LYS A 637 -17.81 5.46 -4.60
C LYS A 637 -19.06 5.54 -3.75
N ALA A 638 -20.01 4.63 -3.97
CA ALA A 638 -21.22 4.56 -3.16
C ALA A 638 -20.92 4.10 -1.72
N LEU A 639 -19.91 3.24 -1.53
CA LEU A 639 -19.42 2.83 -0.22
C LEU A 639 -18.76 4.03 0.51
N ASP A 640 -17.90 4.79 -0.17
CA ASP A 640 -17.25 5.99 0.36
C ASP A 640 -18.29 7.03 0.79
N THR A 641 -19.28 7.28 -0.07
CA THR A 641 -20.38 8.22 0.23
C THR A 641 -21.17 7.79 1.48
N LYS A 642 -21.41 6.49 1.65
CA LYS A 642 -22.13 5.96 2.84
C LYS A 642 -21.29 6.07 4.12
N PHE A 643 -19.98 5.90 4.01
CA PHE A 643 -19.06 6.06 5.13
C PHE A 643 -18.97 7.53 5.55
N ASP A 644 -18.81 8.44 4.59
CA ASP A 644 -18.78 9.89 4.83
C ASP A 644 -20.08 10.40 5.46
N GLN A 645 -21.23 9.79 5.11
CA GLN A 645 -22.53 10.08 5.71
C GLN A 645 -22.74 9.44 7.09
N GLY A 646 -21.79 8.65 7.59
CA GLY A 646 -21.91 7.91 8.86
C GLY A 646 -22.96 6.80 8.85
N ILE A 647 -23.38 6.32 7.66
CA ILE A 647 -24.41 5.28 7.50
C ILE A 647 -23.85 3.89 7.84
N ILE A 648 -22.56 3.68 7.61
CA ILE A 648 -21.86 2.41 7.86
C ILE A 648 -20.72 2.62 8.86
N SER A 649 -20.46 1.58 9.66
CA SER A 649 -19.35 1.61 10.61
C SER A 649 -17.99 1.56 9.89
N GLU A 650 -16.94 2.03 10.55
CA GLU A 650 -15.57 1.97 10.03
C GLU A 650 -15.12 0.54 9.72
N VAL A 651 -15.47 -0.41 10.59
CA VAL A 651 -15.16 -1.84 10.40
C VAL A 651 -15.86 -2.41 9.16
N ASP A 652 -17.14 -2.07 8.96
CA ASP A 652 -17.91 -2.54 7.80
C ASP A 652 -17.44 -1.90 6.50
N TYR A 653 -17.06 -0.62 6.55
CA TYR A 653 -16.44 0.10 5.44
C TYR A 653 -15.16 -0.61 4.99
N PHE A 654 -14.19 -0.78 5.87
CA PHE A 654 -12.90 -1.39 5.50
C PHE A 654 -13.02 -2.84 5.05
N ARG A 655 -13.89 -3.63 5.67
CA ARG A 655 -14.16 -5.02 5.22
C ARG A 655 -14.72 -5.05 3.80
N THR A 656 -15.69 -4.18 3.50
CA THR A 656 -16.34 -4.13 2.18
C THR A 656 -15.40 -3.57 1.13
N PHE A 657 -14.65 -2.52 1.48
CA PHE A 657 -13.64 -1.89 0.64
C PHE A 657 -12.55 -2.89 0.23
N LYS A 658 -11.99 -3.65 1.19
CA LYS A 658 -10.96 -4.66 0.92
C LYS A 658 -11.46 -5.77 -0.02
N ASN A 659 -12.71 -6.19 0.12
CA ASN A 659 -13.30 -7.19 -0.76
C ASN A 659 -13.50 -6.66 -2.19
N LEU A 660 -13.96 -5.41 -2.34
CA LEU A 660 -14.13 -4.76 -3.64
C LEU A 660 -12.79 -4.53 -4.33
N GLN A 661 -11.77 -4.07 -3.60
CA GLN A 661 -10.41 -3.93 -4.15
C GLN A 661 -9.82 -5.26 -4.63
N LYS A 662 -10.02 -6.35 -3.87
CA LYS A 662 -9.58 -7.69 -4.31
C LYS A 662 -10.25 -8.12 -5.63
N GLN A 663 -11.53 -7.79 -5.82
CA GLN A 663 -12.26 -8.09 -7.06
C GLN A 663 -11.74 -7.26 -8.23
N ILE A 664 -11.50 -5.96 -8.02
CA ILE A 664 -10.92 -5.07 -9.04
C ILE A 664 -9.55 -5.57 -9.47
N TYR A 665 -8.69 -5.94 -8.51
CA TYR A 665 -7.38 -6.52 -8.81
C TYR A 665 -7.47 -7.79 -9.67
N SER A 666 -8.44 -8.68 -9.38
CA SER A 666 -8.65 -9.88 -10.19
C SER A 666 -9.11 -9.57 -11.61
N ILE A 667 -9.93 -8.53 -11.79
CA ILE A 667 -10.42 -8.09 -13.10
C ILE A 667 -9.30 -7.43 -13.90
N ASP A 668 -8.49 -6.58 -13.26
CA ASP A 668 -7.33 -5.94 -13.90
C ASP A 668 -6.34 -6.97 -14.43
N LYS A 669 -6.03 -8.00 -13.64
CA LYS A 669 -5.20 -9.12 -14.09
C LYS A 669 -5.79 -9.85 -15.30
N ASN A 670 -7.12 -10.02 -15.34
CA ASN A 670 -7.78 -10.65 -16.49
C ASN A 670 -7.76 -9.76 -17.73
N ILE A 671 -7.90 -8.44 -17.58
CA ILE A 671 -7.78 -7.47 -18.68
C ILE A 671 -6.36 -7.47 -19.24
N GLU A 672 -5.34 -7.49 -18.36
CA GLU A 672 -3.93 -7.54 -18.75
C GLU A 672 -3.62 -8.81 -19.54
N ASN A 673 -4.04 -9.97 -19.04
CA ASN A 673 -3.86 -11.26 -19.73
C ASN A 673 -4.50 -11.25 -21.13
N ILE A 674 -5.74 -10.74 -21.27
CA ILE A 674 -6.43 -10.70 -22.57
C ILE A 674 -5.77 -9.69 -23.52
N SER A 675 -5.23 -8.59 -22.99
CA SER A 675 -4.52 -7.59 -23.78
C SER A 675 -3.20 -8.15 -24.33
N GLN A 676 -2.39 -8.81 -23.49
CA GLN A 676 -1.16 -9.49 -23.91
C GLN A 676 -1.44 -10.56 -24.98
N ASP A 677 -2.46 -11.37 -24.75
CA ASP A 677 -2.95 -12.38 -25.69
C ASP A 677 -3.35 -11.79 -27.07
N LEU A 678 -3.82 -10.55 -27.11
CA LEU A 678 -4.17 -9.86 -28.36
C LEU A 678 -2.94 -9.27 -29.04
N GLU A 679 -2.00 -8.72 -28.28
CA GLU A 679 -0.71 -8.21 -28.77
C GLU A 679 0.14 -9.33 -29.41
N GLU A 680 0.24 -10.51 -28.77
CA GLU A 680 0.95 -11.66 -29.34
C GLU A 680 0.36 -12.11 -30.68
N ILE A 681 -0.97 -12.06 -30.83
CA ILE A 681 -1.65 -12.39 -32.09
C ILE A 681 -1.31 -11.34 -33.17
N GLU A 682 -1.18 -10.07 -32.80
CA GLU A 682 -0.78 -9.01 -33.73
C GLU A 682 0.69 -9.14 -34.16
N ASP A 683 1.59 -9.49 -33.24
CA ASP A 683 3.01 -9.73 -33.52
C ASP A 683 3.23 -10.90 -34.48
N ILE A 684 2.48 -12.00 -34.31
CA ILE A 684 2.53 -13.16 -35.21
C ILE A 684 2.06 -12.76 -36.62
N LYS A 685 1.00 -11.95 -36.73
CA LYS A 685 0.51 -11.45 -38.03
C LYS A 685 1.47 -10.44 -38.67
N GLY A 686 2.19 -9.65 -37.87
CA GLY A 686 3.22 -8.72 -38.33
C GLY A 686 4.41 -9.45 -38.97
N LYS A 687 4.92 -10.49 -38.31
CA LYS A 687 6.07 -11.29 -38.78
C LYS A 687 5.77 -12.07 -40.08
N HIS A 688 4.52 -12.49 -40.30
CA HIS A 688 4.13 -13.13 -41.55
C HIS A 688 4.06 -12.19 -42.76
N ARG A 689 3.98 -10.86 -42.56
CA ARG A 689 3.94 -9.88 -43.67
C ARG A 689 5.33 -9.50 -44.21
N GLU A 690 6.41 -9.75 -43.48
CA GLU A 690 7.77 -9.46 -43.96
C GLU A 690 8.33 -10.53 -44.92
N PHE A 691 7.71 -11.72 -44.99
CA PHE A 691 8.20 -12.80 -45.86
C PHE A 691 7.76 -12.70 -47.33
N ASP A 692 6.69 -11.95 -47.63
CA ASP A 692 6.16 -11.80 -49.00
C ASP A 692 6.74 -10.61 -49.78
N GLY A 693 7.61 -9.79 -49.16
CA GLY A 693 8.16 -8.57 -49.78
C GLY A 693 9.37 -8.78 -50.72
N ARG A 694 9.88 -10.00 -50.91
CA ARG A 694 11.11 -10.28 -51.72
C ARG A 694 10.87 -10.87 -53.10
N ARG A 695 9.68 -10.75 -53.67
CA ARG A 695 9.47 -10.96 -55.11
C ARG A 695 8.54 -9.88 -55.59
N TYR A 696 9.08 -8.77 -56.08
CA TYR A 696 8.62 -7.99 -57.24
C TYR A 696 9.49 -6.72 -57.29
N TYR A 697 9.91 -6.37 -58.52
CA TYR A 697 10.81 -5.28 -58.95
C TYR A 697 12.30 -5.62 -59.09
N SER A 698 12.61 -6.05 -60.31
CA SER A 698 13.64 -5.49 -61.21
C SER A 698 13.85 -3.98 -61.08
#